data_AF-A0A5B0MRD8-F1
#
_entry.id   AF-A0A5B0MRD8-F1
#
_cell.length_a   1.000
_cell.length_b   1.000
_cell.length_c   1.000
_cell.angle_alpha   90.00
_cell.angle_beta   90.00
_cell.angle_gamma   90.00
#
_symmetry.space_group_name_H-M   'P 1'
#
loop_
_entity.id
_entity.type
_entity.pdbx_description
1 polymer ?
#
loop_
_entity_poly.entity_id
_entity_poly.type
_entity_poly.pdbx_seq_one_letter_code
_entity_poly.pdbx_strand_id
1 'polypeptide(L)'
;MAPSTEEPPKNNEIDRLTNSIDSLDPTSASQSPMRTDQSPREQSVEDGHEPGGRIRQDAEGSRKEAAAANDQTDHHHHHLYDEPPIRLVFLDFEVEEELRFGLTELCNHSVRNNMNMVSLLNPSNPPPLLGRNQNPLADAIDLNALELHAQSITHSRLASDLRSPKSSNLPPQLPSSLFPHNPALNLLPNRLQPEFWWFLQFIKQKGEEEVGGEGEGEGRRAGGLEISTSHPNFHEFSNSHPRYLVEVVNRIRSGGGQGGMERFVVRIRYGALSEAFRAVGHVLGLTRHYRTSYTHTHPPTKMGAQKSAPHSFPSRWDSKACAHLVSQFLAHSARPCRFDSLGLMVDCSRNGVLKVQRVHELCRFLALMGLNLLQLYTEDTYQIKGEPFFGYFRGPYTQQELKEIDDYAHALGIEVVACIQTLGHLGQMLQWPRFGGMRDTHDVLLVGSQEVYGFIEKMIRAITSPLRSKKIHIGMDEAHGVSEGRYRQLFGHKDSCQVFTDHLNKVNQICAKLGLRPMIWSDMLFCLAAKNNSLGGYYDSSNPATPELVQSIPPEIELVYWDYYHTTSAPYINKINQHRDLNFKSPAMASGIWTWSRFWTALPFTIETITASMRAIKNPQSGVKHALTTIWGDEGNECDIWSALPGILFYAEHAYSNKSEIDVGLLKSKFDGICGGSFDDFVFASKLDDLQPENQLIDDKARFTPNLSKWLIWEEPFFSILSPQYAGYDLETHYNQLSRYLDEAMGGGGGRGGGGLENGEKNGNGEEWRRTMAHPMNGRLMLPKLIAKVLGLKCHLRDRLVHAYRQNDREELVALAGPGPESRLSRLRALCDETWKYHRELWMMMYKPFGWEVLDLRYGGLRARLESMHERLMGYLDPANEAVERVEELEVETELVYPTSGAVMMLGNKLI
;
A
#
# COMPACT_ATOMS: atom_id res chain seq x y z
N MET A 1 61.14 12.49 -2.56
CA MET A 1 61.97 12.55 -3.79
C MET A 1 61.44 11.51 -4.75
N ALA A 2 61.34 11.85 -6.03
CA ALA A 2 60.91 10.97 -7.12
C ALA A 2 62.05 10.87 -8.16
N PRO A 3 61.96 10.05 -9.22
CA PRO A 3 61.38 8.71 -9.30
C PRO A 3 62.38 7.69 -9.91
N SER A 4 62.00 6.41 -10.03
CA SER A 4 62.61 5.46 -10.97
C SER A 4 61.52 4.75 -11.76
N THR A 5 61.64 4.81 -13.09
CA THR A 5 60.70 4.26 -14.08
C THR A 5 61.00 2.81 -14.43
N GLU A 6 59.97 1.97 -14.55
CA GLU A 6 60.02 0.73 -15.34
C GLU A 6 58.67 0.49 -16.05
N GLU A 7 58.72 -0.16 -17.22
CA GLU A 7 57.62 -0.27 -18.19
C GLU A 7 56.63 -1.42 -17.87
N PRO A 8 55.37 -1.36 -18.36
CA PRO A 8 54.39 -2.42 -18.15
C PRO A 8 54.65 -3.66 -19.05
N PRO A 9 54.55 -4.90 -18.51
CA PRO A 9 54.63 -6.11 -19.31
C PRO A 9 53.36 -6.33 -20.15
N LYS A 10 53.54 -6.93 -21.33
CA LYS A 10 52.48 -7.17 -22.33
C LYS A 10 51.64 -8.42 -22.00
N ASN A 11 50.39 -8.41 -22.48
CA ASN A 11 49.43 -9.52 -22.49
C ASN A 11 50.09 -10.90 -22.74
N ASN A 12 49.74 -11.88 -21.90
CA ASN A 12 49.57 -13.29 -22.25
C ASN A 12 49.03 -14.10 -21.06
N GLU A 13 47.75 -13.91 -20.67
CA GLU A 13 47.07 -14.87 -19.78
C GLU A 13 45.53 -14.92 -19.93
N ILE A 14 45.02 -14.73 -21.15
CA ILE A 14 43.63 -15.05 -21.52
C ILE A 14 43.65 -16.26 -22.46
N ASP A 15 43.93 -17.46 -21.90
CA ASP A 15 43.87 -18.73 -22.65
C ASP A 15 43.83 -20.00 -21.77
N ARG A 16 43.41 -19.90 -20.49
CA ARG A 16 43.46 -21.02 -19.51
C ARG A 16 42.19 -21.29 -18.70
N LEU A 17 41.05 -20.72 -19.05
CA LEU A 17 39.78 -20.90 -18.29
C LEU A 17 38.56 -21.30 -19.15
N THR A 18 38.79 -21.96 -20.29
CA THR A 18 37.73 -22.34 -21.25
C THR A 18 37.65 -23.84 -21.58
N ASN A 19 38.25 -24.72 -20.76
CA ASN A 19 38.17 -26.17 -20.95
C ASN A 19 37.97 -26.94 -19.63
N SER A 20 36.73 -27.07 -19.16
CA SER A 20 36.24 -28.22 -18.36
C SER A 20 34.74 -28.10 -18.01
N ILE A 21 33.85 -28.16 -19.01
CA ILE A 21 32.46 -28.62 -18.79
C ILE A 21 32.13 -29.59 -19.91
N ASP A 22 32.39 -30.87 -19.67
CA ASP A 22 31.81 -31.96 -20.46
C ASP A 22 31.72 -33.23 -19.61
N SER A 23 30.66 -34.01 -19.83
CA SER A 23 30.23 -35.19 -19.06
C SER A 23 29.81 -34.98 -17.59
N LEU A 24 28.53 -35.22 -17.32
CA LEU A 24 28.04 -36.42 -16.60
C LEU A 24 26.50 -36.41 -16.52
N ASP A 25 25.87 -37.16 -17.43
CA ASP A 25 24.47 -37.60 -17.31
C ASP A 25 24.46 -39.11 -16.97
N PRO A 26 23.62 -39.55 -16.03
CA PRO A 26 23.19 -40.94 -16.01
C PRO A 26 21.66 -41.07 -15.87
N THR A 27 20.97 -41.20 -17.00
CA THR A 27 19.65 -41.86 -17.05
C THR A 27 19.76 -43.23 -17.73
N SER A 28 19.55 -44.33 -16.99
CA SER A 28 19.10 -45.61 -17.59
C SER A 28 18.60 -46.66 -16.58
N ALA A 29 17.73 -47.53 -17.11
CA ALA A 29 17.16 -48.79 -16.58
C ALA A 29 15.75 -48.70 -15.96
N SER A 30 14.74 -49.48 -16.42
CA SER A 30 14.67 -50.32 -17.63
C SER A 30 13.21 -50.75 -17.92
N GLN A 31 12.81 -50.88 -19.18
CA GLN A 31 12.30 -52.13 -19.82
C GLN A 31 11.81 -51.87 -21.26
N SER A 32 12.14 -52.82 -22.15
CA SER A 32 11.90 -52.81 -23.62
C SER A 32 10.89 -53.94 -23.98
N PRO A 33 10.69 -54.42 -25.25
CA PRO A 33 11.18 -53.95 -26.56
C PRO A 33 10.21 -54.00 -27.79
N MET A 34 10.61 -53.33 -28.88
CA MET A 34 10.35 -53.68 -30.32
C MET A 34 8.92 -53.55 -30.90
N ARG A 35 8.70 -53.28 -32.20
CA ARG A 35 9.47 -53.62 -33.42
C ARG A 35 9.12 -52.71 -34.64
N THR A 36 10.10 -52.37 -35.51
CA THR A 36 10.07 -52.20 -37.01
C THR A 36 8.84 -51.56 -37.71
N ASP A 37 8.86 -50.74 -38.77
CA ASP A 37 9.84 -50.30 -39.79
C ASP A 37 9.19 -49.12 -40.62
N GLN A 38 9.70 -48.46 -41.67
CA GLN A 38 10.88 -48.64 -42.55
C GLN A 38 11.50 -47.27 -42.99
N SER A 39 11.79 -47.03 -44.30
CA SER A 39 12.53 -45.87 -44.86
C SER A 39 12.28 -45.71 -46.40
N PRO A 40 12.99 -44.90 -47.25
CA PRO A 40 13.32 -43.45 -47.25
C PRO A 40 13.24 -42.76 -48.67
N ARG A 41 13.88 -41.57 -48.84
CA ARG A 41 14.44 -40.91 -50.08
C ARG A 41 13.50 -40.02 -50.95
N GLU A 42 13.95 -38.98 -51.69
CA GLU A 42 15.29 -38.35 -51.93
C GLU A 42 15.20 -36.89 -52.48
N GLN A 43 16.26 -36.07 -52.28
CA GLN A 43 16.96 -35.08 -53.18
C GLN A 43 16.19 -34.22 -54.26
N SER A 44 16.64 -33.06 -54.77
CA SER A 44 17.65 -32.01 -54.43
C SER A 44 17.67 -30.91 -55.55
N VAL A 45 18.04 -29.64 -55.27
CA VAL A 45 18.94 -28.69 -56.03
C VAL A 45 18.78 -28.58 -57.58
N GLU A 46 18.65 -27.44 -58.30
CA GLU A 46 19.44 -26.18 -58.35
C GLU A 46 18.74 -25.05 -59.18
N ASP A 47 19.34 -23.85 -59.28
CA ASP A 47 18.86 -22.62 -59.97
C ASP A 47 19.07 -22.56 -61.50
N GLY A 48 18.34 -21.66 -62.22
CA GLY A 48 18.72 -21.24 -63.58
C GLY A 48 17.74 -20.35 -64.42
N HIS A 49 18.02 -19.04 -64.50
CA HIS A 49 17.71 -18.03 -65.55
C HIS A 49 16.34 -17.91 -66.29
N GLU A 50 15.83 -16.66 -66.36
CA GLU A 50 14.85 -16.19 -67.38
C GLU A 50 15.51 -15.93 -68.76
N PRO A 51 14.72 -15.77 -69.86
CA PRO A 51 14.45 -14.39 -70.32
C PRO A 51 13.08 -14.10 -71.01
N GLY A 52 12.44 -13.01 -70.57
CA GLY A 52 11.61 -11.99 -71.26
C GLY A 52 10.86 -12.20 -72.60
N GLY A 53 9.62 -11.66 -72.66
CA GLY A 53 8.93 -11.36 -73.94
C GLY A 53 7.49 -10.78 -73.90
N ARG A 54 7.35 -9.43 -73.86
CA ARG A 54 6.42 -8.52 -74.62
C ARG A 54 4.91 -8.92 -74.87
N ILE A 55 3.89 -8.05 -74.91
CA ILE A 55 3.70 -6.57 -74.84
C ILE A 55 2.20 -6.17 -74.63
N ARG A 56 1.97 -5.08 -73.88
CA ARG A 56 0.88 -4.04 -73.85
C ARG A 56 -0.57 -4.29 -74.36
N GLN A 57 -1.52 -3.66 -73.66
CA GLN A 57 -2.22 -2.45 -74.18
C GLN A 57 -2.71 -1.51 -73.05
N ASP A 58 -2.81 -0.21 -73.36
CA ASP A 58 -3.01 0.92 -72.44
C ASP A 58 -4.47 1.45 -72.43
N ALA A 59 -4.93 2.11 -71.35
CA ALA A 59 -5.90 3.24 -71.41
C ALA A 59 -6.11 3.99 -70.05
N GLU A 60 -5.66 5.25 -70.04
CA GLU A 60 -6.17 6.47 -69.37
C GLU A 60 -7.23 6.41 -68.24
N GLY A 61 -6.85 6.98 -67.07
CA GLY A 61 -7.37 8.29 -66.62
C GLY A 61 -8.70 8.39 -65.86
N SER A 62 -8.65 8.80 -64.58
CA SER A 62 -9.31 10.03 -64.05
C SER A 62 -9.30 10.14 -62.51
N ARG A 63 -9.26 11.39 -62.03
CA ARG A 63 -9.34 11.80 -60.61
C ARG A 63 -10.57 11.26 -59.88
N LYS A 64 -10.44 11.06 -58.56
CA LYS A 64 -11.47 11.46 -57.57
C LYS A 64 -10.86 11.76 -56.20
N GLU A 65 -11.46 12.72 -55.49
CA GLU A 65 -10.91 13.26 -54.24
C GLU A 65 -11.07 12.33 -53.04
N ALA A 66 -10.14 12.46 -52.08
CA ALA A 66 -10.32 11.91 -50.74
C ALA A 66 -11.27 12.83 -49.94
N ALA A 67 -12.52 12.40 -49.76
CA ALA A 67 -13.47 13.04 -48.87
C ALA A 67 -13.54 12.30 -47.53
N ALA A 68 -13.49 13.04 -46.42
CA ALA A 68 -13.57 12.49 -45.08
C ALA A 68 -14.93 11.82 -44.82
N ALA A 69 -14.92 10.59 -44.30
CA ALA A 69 -16.09 9.94 -43.73
C ALA A 69 -16.02 10.07 -42.20
N ASN A 70 -16.82 11.00 -41.67
CA ASN A 70 -16.95 11.28 -40.25
C ASN A 70 -17.94 10.28 -39.64
N ASP A 71 -17.44 9.17 -39.08
CA ASP A 71 -18.30 8.12 -38.49
C ASP A 71 -18.64 8.45 -37.02
N GLN A 72 -19.54 9.42 -36.83
CA GLN A 72 -20.15 9.69 -35.53
C GLN A 72 -21.20 8.62 -35.22
N THR A 73 -20.75 7.51 -34.62
CA THR A 73 -21.65 6.58 -33.93
C THR A 73 -22.11 7.20 -32.60
N ASP A 74 -23.27 7.85 -32.67
CA ASP A 74 -23.93 8.55 -31.55
C ASP A 74 -24.43 7.55 -30.49
N HIS A 75 -23.50 7.08 -29.65
CA HIS A 75 -23.80 6.22 -28.50
C HIS A 75 -24.42 7.07 -27.37
N HIS A 76 -25.75 7.13 -27.34
CA HIS A 76 -26.52 7.66 -26.21
C HIS A 76 -26.25 6.86 -24.91
N HIS A 77 -25.23 7.27 -24.15
CA HIS A 77 -24.89 6.69 -22.85
C HIS A 77 -25.84 7.16 -21.72
N HIS A 78 -27.00 6.52 -21.62
CA HIS A 78 -27.91 6.61 -20.47
C HIS A 78 -27.74 5.41 -19.51
N HIS A 79 -26.56 5.21 -18.91
CA HIS A 79 -26.30 4.08 -17.99
C HIS A 79 -25.43 4.46 -16.77
N LEU A 80 -25.98 5.25 -15.85
CA LEU A 80 -25.31 5.54 -14.56
C LEU A 80 -26.26 5.63 -13.34
N TYR A 81 -27.56 5.35 -13.50
CA TYR A 81 -28.58 5.58 -12.45
C TYR A 81 -29.68 4.49 -12.35
N ASP A 82 -29.39 3.23 -12.64
CA ASP A 82 -30.41 2.17 -12.67
C ASP A 82 -30.59 1.38 -11.35
N GLU A 83 -29.73 1.59 -10.33
CA GLU A 83 -29.72 0.72 -9.13
C GLU A 83 -29.64 1.47 -7.76
N PRO A 84 -30.55 1.18 -6.81
CA PRO A 84 -30.53 1.76 -5.47
C PRO A 84 -29.37 1.24 -4.59
N PRO A 85 -28.68 2.07 -3.79
CA PRO A 85 -27.54 1.64 -3.00
C PRO A 85 -27.95 0.76 -1.81
N ILE A 86 -27.05 -0.14 -1.41
CA ILE A 86 -27.16 -0.94 -0.18
C ILE A 86 -26.57 -0.15 0.99
N ARG A 87 -27.36 -0.05 2.07
CA ARG A 87 -27.02 0.57 3.35
C ARG A 87 -26.95 -0.52 4.42
N LEU A 88 -25.76 -0.74 4.96
CA LEU A 88 -25.52 -1.64 6.08
C LEU A 88 -25.92 -0.94 7.37
N VAL A 89 -26.67 -1.63 8.22
CA VAL A 89 -27.26 -1.08 9.45
C VAL A 89 -26.93 -1.96 10.64
N PHE A 90 -26.40 -1.31 11.67
CA PHE A 90 -26.16 -1.88 12.99
C PHE A 90 -27.18 -1.30 13.96
N LEU A 91 -27.83 -2.16 14.76
CA LEU A 91 -28.75 -1.74 15.82
C LEU A 91 -28.02 -1.91 17.15
N ASP A 92 -27.69 -0.81 17.84
CA ASP A 92 -26.78 -0.82 18.99
C ASP A 92 -27.21 -1.76 20.13
N PHE A 93 -28.52 -1.85 20.38
CA PHE A 93 -29.14 -2.73 21.37
C PHE A 93 -29.16 -4.22 20.97
N GLU A 94 -28.94 -4.55 19.69
CA GLU A 94 -28.73 -5.94 19.21
C GLU A 94 -27.22 -6.29 19.06
N VAL A 95 -26.32 -5.38 19.49
CA VAL A 95 -24.86 -5.52 19.38
C VAL A 95 -24.21 -5.63 20.77
N GLU A 96 -23.36 -6.64 20.93
CA GLU A 96 -22.50 -6.88 22.10
C GLU A 96 -21.62 -5.66 22.43
N GLU A 97 -21.47 -5.33 23.71
CA GLU A 97 -20.80 -4.10 24.17
C GLU A 97 -19.38 -3.94 23.59
N GLU A 98 -18.62 -5.02 23.52
CA GLU A 98 -17.25 -5.07 22.98
C GLU A 98 -17.13 -4.66 21.50
N LEU A 99 -18.20 -4.79 20.70
CA LEU A 99 -18.21 -4.39 19.29
C LEU A 99 -18.65 -2.94 19.07
N ARG A 100 -19.35 -2.31 20.03
CA ARG A 100 -20.04 -1.02 19.83
C ARG A 100 -19.09 0.11 19.45
N PHE A 101 -17.95 0.21 20.15
CA PHE A 101 -16.92 1.22 19.84
C PHE A 101 -16.36 1.03 18.43
N GLY A 102 -15.87 -0.18 18.13
CA GLY A 102 -15.26 -0.48 16.83
C GLY A 102 -16.22 -0.26 15.66
N LEU A 103 -17.47 -0.75 15.76
CA LEU A 103 -18.47 -0.52 14.71
C LEU A 103 -18.86 0.95 14.55
N THR A 104 -18.88 1.74 15.63
CA THR A 104 -19.12 3.19 15.56
C THR A 104 -17.98 3.88 14.81
N GLU A 105 -16.73 3.54 15.12
CA GLU A 105 -15.56 4.08 14.44
C GLU A 105 -15.47 3.67 12.97
N LEU A 106 -15.85 2.44 12.63
CA LEU A 106 -15.96 1.98 11.24
C LEU A 106 -17.08 2.71 10.49
N CYS A 107 -18.22 3.01 11.13
CA CYS A 107 -19.27 3.84 10.52
C CYS A 107 -18.79 5.27 10.25
N ASN A 108 -18.11 5.89 11.22
CA ASN A 108 -17.53 7.23 11.07
C ASN A 108 -16.50 7.31 9.93
N HIS A 109 -15.77 6.21 9.70
CA HIS A 109 -14.77 6.06 8.65
C HIS A 109 -15.33 5.63 7.28
N SER A 110 -16.62 5.27 7.18
CA SER A 110 -17.25 4.79 5.93
C SER A 110 -17.10 5.80 4.79
N VAL A 111 -16.09 5.61 3.93
CA VAL A 111 -15.75 6.50 2.81
C VAL A 111 -16.95 6.74 1.88
N ARG A 112 -17.78 5.70 1.70
CA ARG A 112 -18.99 5.74 0.87
C ARG A 112 -20.28 6.10 1.62
N ASN A 113 -20.22 6.36 2.93
CA ASN A 113 -21.38 6.59 3.82
C ASN A 113 -22.46 5.50 3.72
N ASN A 114 -22.06 4.25 3.46
CA ASN A 114 -22.94 3.10 3.27
C ASN A 114 -23.08 2.22 4.54
N MET A 115 -22.45 2.60 5.65
CA MET A 115 -22.62 1.97 6.97
C MET A 115 -23.22 2.97 7.95
N ASN A 116 -24.17 2.53 8.79
CA ASN A 116 -24.80 3.37 9.81
C ASN A 116 -25.01 2.57 11.09
N MET A 117 -24.52 3.10 12.22
CA MET A 117 -24.94 2.67 13.56
C MET A 117 -26.20 3.44 13.91
N VAL A 118 -27.27 2.73 14.27
CA VAL A 118 -28.50 3.32 14.79
C VAL A 118 -28.49 3.11 16.29
N SER A 119 -28.30 4.21 17.04
CA SER A 119 -28.28 4.17 18.49
C SER A 119 -29.61 4.59 19.09
N LEU A 120 -30.14 3.75 19.98
CA LEU A 120 -31.43 3.95 20.67
C LEU A 120 -31.31 3.98 22.19
N LEU A 121 -30.15 3.61 22.73
CA LEU A 121 -29.86 3.64 24.16
C LEU A 121 -29.77 5.10 24.66
N ASN A 122 -30.25 5.37 25.87
CA ASN A 122 -30.36 6.73 26.38
C ASN A 122 -28.96 7.32 26.69
N PRO A 123 -28.56 8.46 26.09
CA PRO A 123 -27.24 9.07 26.33
C PRO A 123 -27.04 9.66 27.73
N SER A 124 -27.95 9.41 28.69
CA SER A 124 -27.78 9.70 30.11
C SER A 124 -26.53 9.06 30.76
N ASN A 125 -25.86 8.13 30.07
CA ASN A 125 -24.41 8.00 30.14
C ASN A 125 -23.84 7.92 28.70
N PRO A 126 -22.87 8.74 28.29
CA PRO A 126 -22.08 8.44 27.09
C PRO A 126 -21.29 7.13 27.32
N PRO A 127 -20.93 6.39 26.24
CA PRO A 127 -20.03 5.25 26.39
C PRO A 127 -18.75 5.70 27.11
N PRO A 128 -18.32 4.99 28.17
CA PRO A 128 -17.33 5.54 29.07
C PRO A 128 -16.00 5.75 28.36
N LEU A 129 -15.44 6.96 28.51
CA LEU A 129 -14.00 7.19 28.37
C LEU A 129 -13.30 6.29 29.41
N LEU A 130 -12.90 5.10 28.96
CA LEU A 130 -12.07 4.09 29.61
C LEU A 130 -11.96 4.20 31.16
N GLY A 131 -12.97 3.67 31.85
CA GLY A 131 -12.83 3.17 33.21
C GLY A 131 -13.62 3.89 34.31
N ARG A 132 -14.80 3.34 34.65
CA ARG A 132 -15.31 3.23 36.03
C ARG A 132 -16.57 2.35 36.08
N ASN A 133 -16.60 1.37 36.99
CA ASN A 133 -17.80 0.56 37.27
C ASN A 133 -18.87 1.41 37.98
N GLN A 134 -20.08 1.48 37.42
CA GLN A 134 -21.33 1.75 38.15
C GLN A 134 -22.49 0.93 37.56
N ASN A 135 -23.54 0.71 38.36
CA ASN A 135 -24.62 -0.25 38.09
C ASN A 135 -25.46 0.08 36.83
N PRO A 136 -25.99 -0.93 36.14
CA PRO A 136 -26.92 -0.75 35.02
C PRO A 136 -28.30 -0.33 35.54
N LEU A 137 -28.70 0.91 35.28
CA LEU A 137 -30.07 1.39 35.41
C LEU A 137 -30.72 1.39 34.02
N ALA A 138 -31.82 0.65 33.89
CA ALA A 138 -32.46 0.25 32.63
C ALA A 138 -32.48 1.30 31.50
N ASP A 139 -31.97 0.90 30.33
CA ASP A 139 -31.94 1.72 29.10
C ASP A 139 -33.36 2.05 28.60
N ALA A 140 -33.79 3.29 28.78
CA ALA A 140 -35.03 3.79 28.20
C ALA A 140 -34.80 4.26 26.75
N ILE A 141 -35.42 3.57 25.78
CA ILE A 141 -35.28 3.89 24.35
C ILE A 141 -35.76 5.32 24.02
N ASP A 142 -34.86 6.17 23.49
CA ASP A 142 -35.24 7.51 23.03
C ASP A 142 -35.78 7.48 21.58
N LEU A 143 -37.09 7.69 21.44
CA LEU A 143 -37.73 7.80 20.13
C LEU A 143 -37.38 9.07 19.37
N ASN A 144 -36.99 10.16 20.06
CA ASN A 144 -36.64 11.40 19.37
C ASN A 144 -35.31 11.21 18.61
N ALA A 145 -34.35 10.48 19.20
CA ALA A 145 -33.13 10.06 18.53
C ALA A 145 -33.40 9.21 17.26
N LEU A 146 -34.37 8.29 17.30
CA LEU A 146 -34.79 7.50 16.12
C LEU A 146 -35.31 8.38 14.98
N GLU A 147 -36.22 9.31 15.28
CA GLU A 147 -36.80 10.19 14.26
C GLU A 147 -35.73 11.15 13.70
N LEU A 148 -34.82 11.66 14.55
CA LEU A 148 -33.64 12.44 14.13
C LEU A 148 -32.67 11.62 13.25
N HIS A 149 -32.46 10.33 13.54
CA HIS A 149 -31.66 9.44 12.70
C HIS A 149 -32.34 9.15 11.36
N ALA A 150 -33.66 8.90 11.35
CA ALA A 150 -34.42 8.73 10.12
C ALA A 150 -34.42 9.99 9.26
N GLN A 151 -34.52 11.17 9.88
CA GLN A 151 -34.34 12.47 9.22
C GLN A 151 -32.91 12.66 8.72
N SER A 152 -31.88 12.30 9.48
CA SER A 152 -30.48 12.33 9.06
C SER A 152 -30.21 11.45 7.84
N ILE A 153 -30.75 10.23 7.82
CA ILE A 153 -30.64 9.31 6.67
C ILE A 153 -31.45 9.85 5.48
N THR A 154 -32.63 10.44 5.70
CA THR A 154 -33.41 11.11 4.65
C THR A 154 -32.67 12.34 4.09
N HIS A 155 -32.00 13.12 4.94
CA HIS A 155 -31.11 14.20 4.52
C HIS A 155 -29.88 13.67 3.79
N SER A 156 -29.33 12.51 4.16
CA SER A 156 -28.26 11.83 3.41
C SER A 156 -28.70 11.44 1.99
N ARG A 157 -29.98 11.08 1.80
CA ARG A 157 -30.62 10.79 0.49
C ARG A 157 -30.96 12.03 -0.33
N LEU A 158 -31.14 13.18 0.30
CA LEU A 158 -31.29 14.47 -0.39
C LEU A 158 -29.91 15.06 -0.74
N ALA A 159 -28.96 14.95 0.18
CA ALA A 159 -27.57 15.36 -0.03
C ALA A 159 -26.85 14.48 -1.05
N SER A 160 -27.30 13.26 -1.32
CA SER A 160 -26.69 12.38 -2.33
C SER A 160 -26.77 12.92 -3.77
N ASP A 161 -27.69 13.84 -4.06
CA ASP A 161 -27.70 14.62 -5.32
C ASP A 161 -26.59 15.70 -5.34
N LEU A 162 -25.93 15.99 -4.22
CA LEU A 162 -25.01 17.13 -4.00
C LEU A 162 -23.83 16.81 -3.05
N ARG A 163 -23.27 15.59 -3.07
CA ARG A 163 -22.25 15.14 -2.08
C ARG A 163 -20.82 15.61 -2.39
N SER A 164 -20.43 16.79 -1.90
CA SER A 164 -19.02 17.09 -1.63
C SER A 164 -18.49 16.29 -0.42
N PRO A 165 -17.20 15.87 -0.39
CA PRO A 165 -16.64 15.20 0.77
C PRO A 165 -16.61 16.13 1.99
N LYS A 166 -16.82 15.56 3.19
CA LYS A 166 -16.67 16.30 4.46
C LYS A 166 -15.22 16.77 4.61
N SER A 167 -14.96 18.06 4.37
CA SER A 167 -13.64 18.64 4.64
C SER A 167 -13.38 18.62 6.15
N SER A 168 -12.39 17.85 6.57
CA SER A 168 -11.94 17.76 7.96
C SER A 168 -11.22 19.04 8.39
N ASN A 169 -11.97 20.10 8.68
CA ASN A 169 -11.53 21.31 9.40
C ASN A 169 -12.73 22.16 9.84
N LEU A 170 -13.42 21.75 10.91
CA LEU A 170 -14.33 22.59 11.71
C LEU A 170 -14.63 21.85 13.04
N PRO A 171 -14.46 22.48 14.22
CA PRO A 171 -14.86 21.88 15.49
C PRO A 171 -16.40 21.88 15.64
N PRO A 172 -16.99 20.90 16.35
CA PRO A 172 -18.43 20.85 16.56
C PRO A 172 -18.85 21.84 17.65
N GLN A 173 -19.30 23.03 17.24
CA GLN A 173 -20.19 23.85 18.07
C GLN A 173 -21.53 24.05 17.36
N LEU A 174 -22.58 23.45 17.91
CA LEU A 174 -23.96 23.79 17.60
C LEU A 174 -24.29 25.18 18.17
N PRO A 175 -25.00 26.02 17.40
CA PRO A 175 -26.03 26.89 17.94
C PRO A 175 -27.31 26.06 18.08
N SER A 176 -27.60 25.60 19.30
CA SER A 176 -28.84 24.90 19.64
C SER A 176 -30.01 25.89 19.80
N SER A 177 -30.47 26.49 18.71
CA SER A 177 -31.74 27.24 18.69
C SER A 177 -32.31 27.39 17.27
N LEU A 178 -33.65 27.37 17.20
CA LEU A 178 -34.49 27.63 16.01
C LEU A 178 -34.41 26.59 14.88
N PHE A 179 -35.38 25.66 14.86
CA PHE A 179 -36.39 25.58 13.78
C PHE A 179 -37.54 24.62 14.17
N PRO A 180 -38.70 25.13 14.61
CA PRO A 180 -39.92 24.32 14.69
C PRO A 180 -40.52 24.14 13.28
N HIS A 181 -40.96 22.92 12.97
CA HIS A 181 -41.79 22.56 11.81
C HIS A 181 -41.54 23.32 10.49
N ASN A 182 -40.53 22.90 9.70
CA ASN A 182 -40.42 23.34 8.31
C ASN A 182 -41.27 22.45 7.38
N PRO A 183 -42.38 22.92 6.79
CA PRO A 183 -43.27 22.07 5.98
C PRO A 183 -42.67 21.66 4.63
N ALA A 184 -41.57 22.28 4.19
CA ALA A 184 -40.98 22.07 2.88
C ALA A 184 -40.46 20.63 2.65
N LEU A 185 -40.11 19.90 3.72
CA LEU A 185 -39.66 18.50 3.62
C LEU A 185 -40.79 17.52 3.21
N ASN A 186 -42.06 17.89 3.37
CA ASN A 186 -43.19 17.05 2.95
C ASN A 186 -43.48 17.10 1.43
N LEU A 187 -42.79 17.95 0.66
CA LEU A 187 -43.09 18.20 -0.77
C LEU A 187 -42.09 17.57 -1.76
N LEU A 188 -41.13 16.76 -1.29
CA LEU A 188 -40.16 16.04 -2.13
C LEU A 188 -40.14 14.49 -2.04
N PRO A 189 -41.21 13.74 -1.68
CA PRO A 189 -41.19 12.27 -1.71
C PRO A 189 -40.75 11.69 -3.07
N ASN A 190 -41.14 12.32 -4.17
CA ASN A 190 -40.92 11.84 -5.54
C ASN A 190 -39.49 12.05 -6.07
N ARG A 191 -38.53 12.49 -5.24
CA ARG A 191 -37.10 12.59 -5.59
C ARG A 191 -36.18 11.69 -4.76
N LEU A 192 -36.69 11.02 -3.73
CA LEU A 192 -35.85 10.14 -2.91
C LEU A 192 -35.58 8.82 -3.63
N GLN A 193 -34.31 8.55 -3.94
CA GLN A 193 -33.89 7.24 -4.41
C GLN A 193 -34.22 6.16 -3.35
N PRO A 194 -34.69 4.97 -3.75
CA PRO A 194 -34.78 3.83 -2.84
C PRO A 194 -33.37 3.44 -2.36
N GLU A 195 -33.27 2.79 -1.20
CA GLU A 195 -32.03 2.18 -0.73
C GLU A 195 -32.35 0.85 -0.05
N PHE A 196 -31.50 -0.16 -0.21
CA PHE A 196 -31.66 -1.45 0.45
C PHE A 196 -31.08 -1.44 1.86
N TRP A 197 -31.83 -1.89 2.86
CA TRP A 197 -31.40 -1.91 4.26
C TRP A 197 -31.03 -3.33 4.68
N TRP A 198 -29.76 -3.55 4.97
CA TRP A 198 -29.22 -4.83 5.41
C TRP A 198 -28.85 -4.73 6.89
N PHE A 199 -29.56 -5.47 7.75
CA PHE A 199 -29.28 -5.49 9.18
C PHE A 199 -28.17 -6.51 9.47
N LEU A 200 -27.10 -6.07 10.11
CA LEU A 200 -25.99 -6.94 10.49
C LEU A 200 -26.18 -7.36 11.95
N GLN A 201 -26.37 -8.66 12.18
CA GLN A 201 -26.51 -9.27 13.50
C GLN A 201 -25.23 -10.04 13.84
N PHE A 202 -24.63 -9.77 14.99
CA PHE A 202 -23.40 -10.44 15.43
C PHE A 202 -23.72 -11.54 16.44
N ILE A 203 -23.10 -12.71 16.28
CA ILE A 203 -23.30 -13.88 17.14
C ILE A 203 -21.93 -14.39 17.56
N LYS A 204 -21.53 -14.09 18.80
CA LYS A 204 -20.26 -14.57 19.36
C LYS A 204 -20.33 -16.08 19.56
N GLN A 205 -19.39 -16.81 18.98
CA GLN A 205 -19.23 -18.23 19.27
C GLN A 205 -18.54 -18.35 20.64
N LYS A 206 -19.26 -18.87 21.64
CA LYS A 206 -18.62 -19.30 22.88
C LYS A 206 -17.69 -20.47 22.53
N GLY A 207 -16.42 -20.38 22.92
CA GLY A 207 -15.50 -21.50 22.82
C GLY A 207 -16.07 -22.69 23.59
N GLU A 208 -16.04 -23.87 22.98
CA GLU A 208 -16.53 -25.09 23.61
C GLU A 208 -15.61 -25.42 24.81
N GLU A 209 -16.21 -25.53 26.01
CA GLU A 209 -15.58 -26.27 27.10
C GLU A 209 -15.40 -27.73 26.65
N GLU A 210 -14.31 -28.37 27.07
CA GLU A 210 -13.97 -29.75 26.72
C GLU A 210 -15.05 -30.74 27.22
N VAL A 211 -16.05 -31.01 26.38
CA VAL A 211 -17.01 -32.09 26.60
C VAL A 211 -16.66 -33.22 25.65
N GLY A 212 -15.94 -34.22 26.18
CA GLY A 212 -15.62 -35.44 25.45
C GLY A 212 -16.87 -36.18 25.00
N GLY A 213 -16.96 -36.45 23.70
CA GLY A 213 -18.03 -37.23 23.10
C GLY A 213 -17.64 -37.62 21.68
N GLU A 214 -17.25 -38.88 21.49
CA GLU A 214 -16.96 -39.44 20.17
C GLU A 214 -18.23 -39.44 19.32
N GLY A 215 -18.21 -38.70 18.21
CA GLY A 215 -19.32 -38.62 17.26
C GLY A 215 -18.85 -38.01 15.95
N GLU A 216 -18.63 -38.84 14.94
CA GLU A 216 -18.28 -38.38 13.59
C GLU A 216 -19.47 -37.63 12.97
N GLY A 217 -19.39 -36.30 12.93
CA GLY A 217 -20.39 -35.44 12.32
C GLY A 217 -19.85 -34.02 12.13
N GLU A 218 -19.71 -33.60 10.87
CA GLU A 218 -19.27 -32.30 10.37
C GLU A 218 -18.98 -31.20 11.41
N GLY A 219 -17.70 -31.05 11.78
CA GLY A 219 -17.26 -30.08 12.78
C GLY A 219 -17.71 -28.66 12.48
N ARG A 220 -18.47 -28.07 13.41
CA ARG A 220 -18.90 -26.66 13.38
C ARG A 220 -17.68 -25.75 13.45
N ARG A 221 -17.27 -25.21 12.30
CA ARG A 221 -16.08 -24.34 12.21
C ARG A 221 -16.28 -23.01 12.95
N ALA A 222 -15.21 -22.54 13.58
CA ALA A 222 -15.10 -21.19 14.11
C ALA A 222 -15.06 -20.16 12.97
N GLY A 223 -15.77 -19.04 13.14
CA GLY A 223 -15.89 -17.95 12.17
C GLY A 223 -16.76 -18.30 10.95
N GLY A 224 -17.81 -17.53 10.68
CA GLY A 224 -18.65 -17.77 9.50
C GLY A 224 -19.75 -16.74 9.26
N LEU A 225 -20.04 -16.50 7.98
CA LEU A 225 -21.10 -15.60 7.52
C LEU A 225 -22.34 -16.40 7.10
N GLU A 226 -23.48 -16.14 7.72
CA GLU A 226 -24.78 -16.71 7.35
C GLU A 226 -25.71 -15.57 6.92
N ILE A 227 -26.30 -15.64 5.72
CA ILE A 227 -27.42 -14.75 5.38
C ILE A 227 -28.72 -15.42 5.81
N SER A 228 -29.66 -14.63 6.31
CA SER A 228 -30.99 -15.10 6.68
C SER A 228 -32.06 -14.04 6.42
N THR A 229 -33.30 -14.51 6.32
CA THR A 229 -34.50 -13.69 6.49
C THR A 229 -35.32 -14.31 7.61
N SER A 230 -36.04 -13.47 8.38
CA SER A 230 -36.99 -13.95 9.39
C SER A 230 -38.26 -14.56 8.80
N HIS A 231 -38.46 -14.49 7.47
CA HIS A 231 -39.63 -15.02 6.80
C HIS A 231 -39.26 -15.59 5.41
N PRO A 232 -39.71 -16.81 5.05
CA PRO A 232 -39.33 -17.46 3.79
C PRO A 232 -39.94 -16.80 2.55
N ASN A 233 -40.95 -15.94 2.71
CA ASN A 233 -41.63 -15.25 1.61
C ASN A 233 -41.20 -13.77 1.47
N PHE A 234 -39.99 -13.42 1.92
CA PHE A 234 -39.49 -12.04 1.87
C PHE A 234 -39.54 -11.46 0.45
N HIS A 235 -40.36 -10.43 0.26
CA HIS A 235 -40.44 -9.74 -1.03
C HIS A 235 -39.31 -8.72 -1.16
N GLU A 236 -38.53 -8.83 -2.24
CA GLU A 236 -37.25 -8.12 -2.48
C GLU A 236 -37.33 -6.59 -2.65
N PHE A 237 -38.44 -5.94 -2.24
CA PHE A 237 -38.62 -4.49 -2.22
C PHE A 237 -39.18 -3.94 -0.91
N SER A 238 -39.58 -4.80 0.03
CA SER A 238 -40.26 -4.41 1.28
C SER A 238 -39.43 -3.47 2.16
N ASN A 239 -38.09 -3.57 2.08
CA ASN A 239 -37.16 -2.75 2.85
C ASN A 239 -36.68 -1.46 2.17
N SER A 240 -37.15 -1.11 0.97
CA SER A 240 -36.60 0.03 0.21
C SER A 240 -37.02 1.43 0.68
N HIS A 241 -38.13 1.51 1.44
CA HIS A 241 -38.84 2.74 1.78
C HIS A 241 -38.09 3.63 2.80
N PRO A 242 -38.12 4.98 2.71
CA PRO A 242 -37.42 5.86 3.66
C PRO A 242 -37.80 5.68 5.13
N ARG A 243 -39.07 5.36 5.42
CA ARG A 243 -39.56 5.13 6.81
C ARG A 243 -39.39 3.69 7.30
N TYR A 244 -38.88 2.79 6.47
CA TYR A 244 -38.79 1.36 6.81
C TYR A 244 -37.97 1.11 8.09
N LEU A 245 -36.87 1.85 8.33
CA LEU A 245 -36.13 1.77 9.60
C LEU A 245 -37.01 2.12 10.82
N VAL A 246 -37.79 3.20 10.73
CA VAL A 246 -38.66 3.68 11.82
C VAL A 246 -39.77 2.67 12.09
N GLU A 247 -40.34 2.07 11.04
CA GLU A 247 -41.36 1.03 11.14
C GLU A 247 -40.82 -0.27 11.75
N VAL A 248 -39.61 -0.69 11.34
CA VAL A 248 -38.89 -1.84 11.92
C VAL A 248 -38.61 -1.64 13.40
N VAL A 249 -37.99 -0.52 13.79
CA VAL A 249 -37.63 -0.23 15.18
C VAL A 249 -38.87 -0.13 16.08
N ASN A 250 -39.91 0.58 15.62
CA ASN A 250 -41.16 0.69 16.39
C ASN A 250 -41.81 -0.67 16.65
N ARG A 251 -41.80 -1.59 15.68
CA ARG A 251 -42.35 -2.95 15.84
C ARG A 251 -41.52 -3.85 16.74
N ILE A 252 -40.19 -3.76 16.70
CA ILE A 252 -39.31 -4.49 17.63
C ILE A 252 -39.67 -4.11 19.07
N ARG A 253 -39.85 -2.81 19.33
CA ARG A 253 -40.22 -2.29 20.66
C ARG A 253 -41.66 -2.61 21.07
N SER A 254 -42.61 -2.67 20.14
CA SER A 254 -44.03 -2.92 20.47
C SER A 254 -44.38 -4.38 20.75
N GLY A 255 -43.39 -5.28 20.89
CA GLY A 255 -43.59 -6.69 21.23
C GLY A 255 -44.48 -7.46 20.23
N GLY A 256 -44.44 -7.08 18.94
CA GLY A 256 -45.48 -7.42 17.96
C GLY A 256 -45.70 -8.94 17.78
N GLY A 257 -46.88 -9.41 18.19
CA GLY A 257 -47.30 -10.81 17.99
C GLY A 257 -47.60 -11.17 16.54
N GLN A 258 -47.31 -12.42 16.17
CA GLN A 258 -47.74 -13.22 15.00
C GLN A 258 -47.75 -12.59 13.57
N GLY A 259 -47.27 -11.35 13.37
CA GLY A 259 -47.24 -10.66 12.08
C GLY A 259 -46.04 -9.71 11.95
N GLY A 260 -44.85 -10.22 12.22
CA GLY A 260 -43.60 -9.45 12.19
C GLY A 260 -43.31 -8.87 10.80
N MET A 261 -42.87 -7.61 10.75
CA MET A 261 -42.41 -6.99 9.50
C MET A 261 -41.02 -7.51 9.17
N GLU A 262 -40.86 -7.99 7.93
CA GLU A 262 -39.74 -8.84 7.54
C GLU A 262 -38.43 -8.05 7.46
N ARG A 263 -37.38 -8.47 8.18
CA ARG A 263 -36.01 -7.93 8.07
C ARG A 263 -35.13 -8.85 7.22
N PHE A 264 -34.34 -8.27 6.33
CA PHE A 264 -33.21 -8.94 5.70
C PHE A 264 -31.98 -8.87 6.63
N VAL A 265 -31.51 -10.01 7.14
CA VAL A 265 -30.51 -10.08 8.22
C VAL A 265 -29.29 -10.87 7.82
N VAL A 266 -28.14 -10.20 7.76
CA VAL A 266 -26.83 -10.82 7.60
C VAL A 266 -26.29 -11.16 8.98
N ARG A 267 -26.20 -12.44 9.31
CA ARG A 267 -25.67 -12.96 10.58
C ARG A 267 -24.17 -13.23 10.48
N ILE A 268 -23.39 -12.59 11.31
CA ILE A 268 -21.94 -12.74 11.41
C ILE A 268 -21.63 -13.58 12.66
N ARG A 269 -21.14 -14.80 12.48
CA ARG A 269 -20.54 -15.60 13.57
C ARG A 269 -19.04 -15.35 13.63
N TYR A 270 -18.53 -15.11 14.83
CA TYR A 270 -17.13 -14.78 15.07
C TYR A 270 -16.65 -15.40 16.39
N GLY A 271 -15.38 -15.81 16.44
CA GLY A 271 -14.67 -16.18 17.66
C GLY A 271 -13.82 -15.03 18.20
N ALA A 272 -13.24 -14.21 17.32
CA ALA A 272 -12.44 -13.04 17.67
C ALA A 272 -12.98 -11.73 17.07
N LEU A 273 -12.70 -10.59 17.73
CA LEU A 273 -13.15 -9.27 17.29
C LEU A 273 -12.69 -8.92 15.86
N SER A 274 -11.45 -9.27 15.51
CA SER A 274 -10.90 -9.06 14.17
C SER A 274 -11.70 -9.79 13.07
N GLU A 275 -12.28 -10.96 13.37
CA GLU A 275 -13.14 -11.69 12.44
C GLU A 275 -14.49 -11.00 12.23
N ALA A 276 -15.05 -10.40 13.29
CA ALA A 276 -16.29 -9.62 13.21
C ALA A 276 -16.11 -8.39 12.30
N PHE A 277 -15.04 -7.63 12.49
CA PHE A 277 -14.72 -6.46 11.65
C PHE A 277 -14.33 -6.87 10.22
N ARG A 278 -13.60 -7.98 10.05
CA ARG A 278 -13.29 -8.57 8.73
C ARG A 278 -14.53 -8.98 7.96
N ALA A 279 -15.56 -9.49 8.65
CA ALA A 279 -16.83 -9.83 8.03
C ALA A 279 -17.54 -8.58 7.50
N VAL A 280 -17.51 -7.45 8.22
CA VAL A 280 -18.01 -6.15 7.71
C VAL A 280 -17.27 -5.73 6.45
N GLY A 281 -15.93 -5.80 6.43
CA GLY A 281 -15.14 -5.54 5.22
C GLY A 281 -15.46 -6.48 4.05
N HIS A 282 -15.80 -7.75 4.35
CA HIS A 282 -16.27 -8.70 3.35
C HIS A 282 -17.62 -8.30 2.74
N VAL A 283 -18.58 -7.91 3.59
CA VAL A 283 -19.91 -7.45 3.17
C VAL A 283 -19.79 -6.20 2.29
N LEU A 284 -18.94 -5.25 2.66
CA LEU A 284 -18.65 -4.06 1.86
C LEU A 284 -18.10 -4.43 0.46
N GLY A 285 -17.16 -5.37 0.38
CA GLY A 285 -16.62 -5.82 -0.90
C GLY A 285 -17.63 -6.54 -1.78
N LEU A 286 -18.38 -7.50 -1.22
CA LEU A 286 -19.38 -8.28 -1.95
C LEU A 286 -20.52 -7.40 -2.48
N THR A 287 -21.01 -6.44 -1.69
CA THR A 287 -22.05 -5.49 -2.11
C THR A 287 -21.59 -4.53 -3.24
N ARG A 288 -20.27 -4.33 -3.42
CA ARG A 288 -19.71 -3.63 -4.58
C ARG A 288 -19.48 -4.57 -5.77
N HIS A 289 -19.01 -5.80 -5.53
CA HIS A 289 -18.61 -6.73 -6.58
C HIS A 289 -19.76 -7.11 -7.52
N TYR A 290 -20.90 -7.52 -6.97
CA TYR A 290 -22.04 -7.94 -7.79
C TYR A 290 -22.78 -6.76 -8.44
N ARG A 291 -22.60 -5.54 -7.92
CA ARG A 291 -23.05 -4.30 -8.57
C ARG A 291 -22.30 -4.04 -9.88
N THR A 292 -21.02 -4.44 -9.99
CA THR A 292 -20.25 -4.33 -11.23
C THR A 292 -20.49 -5.47 -12.21
N SER A 293 -20.83 -6.68 -11.75
CA SER A 293 -21.03 -7.83 -12.64
C SER A 293 -22.40 -7.82 -13.34
N TYR A 294 -23.47 -7.38 -12.65
CA TYR A 294 -24.82 -7.41 -13.21
C TYR A 294 -24.99 -6.47 -14.43
N THR A 295 -24.34 -5.30 -14.38
CA THR A 295 -24.35 -4.28 -15.46
C THR A 295 -23.71 -4.76 -16.78
N HIS A 296 -22.90 -5.82 -16.77
CA HIS A 296 -22.26 -6.35 -17.98
C HIS A 296 -23.00 -7.55 -18.61
N THR A 297 -24.05 -8.09 -17.97
CA THR A 297 -24.66 -9.38 -18.38
C THR A 297 -25.97 -9.29 -19.16
N HIS A 298 -26.51 -8.09 -19.41
CA HIS A 298 -27.74 -7.92 -20.21
C HIS A 298 -27.44 -7.63 -21.68
N PRO A 299 -27.89 -8.46 -22.65
CA PRO A 299 -27.74 -8.18 -24.07
C PRO A 299 -28.75 -7.11 -24.55
N PRO A 300 -28.45 -6.35 -25.61
CA PRO A 300 -29.37 -5.33 -26.12
C PRO A 300 -30.62 -5.97 -26.73
N THR A 301 -31.75 -5.88 -26.01
CA THR A 301 -33.05 -6.34 -26.51
C THR A 301 -33.51 -5.46 -27.69
N LYS A 302 -33.87 -6.12 -28.79
CA LYS A 302 -34.31 -5.51 -30.06
C LYS A 302 -35.38 -4.43 -29.87
N MET A 303 -35.20 -3.29 -30.53
CA MET A 303 -36.23 -2.25 -30.63
C MET A 303 -37.52 -2.79 -31.28
N GLY A 304 -38.58 -2.89 -30.50
CA GLY A 304 -39.97 -2.96 -30.96
C GLY A 304 -40.69 -1.68 -30.56
N ALA A 305 -41.17 -0.89 -31.52
CA ALA A 305 -41.74 0.42 -31.24
C ALA A 305 -43.14 0.33 -30.60
N GLN A 306 -43.28 0.76 -29.35
CA GLN A 306 -44.55 1.18 -28.76
C GLN A 306 -44.39 2.54 -28.06
N LYS A 307 -45.30 3.47 -28.37
CA LYS A 307 -45.38 4.80 -27.73
C LYS A 307 -46.26 4.70 -26.49
N SER A 308 -45.73 5.03 -25.30
CA SER A 308 -46.56 5.32 -24.12
C SER A 308 -45.85 6.16 -23.04
N ALA A 309 -46.48 7.29 -22.70
CA ALA A 309 -46.40 8.07 -21.45
C ALA A 309 -45.05 8.68 -20.97
N PRO A 310 -45.07 9.89 -20.37
CA PRO A 310 -43.89 10.53 -19.79
C PRO A 310 -43.62 10.08 -18.34
N HIS A 311 -42.34 9.81 -18.06
CA HIS A 311 -41.69 9.84 -16.73
C HIS A 311 -42.40 9.13 -15.57
N SER A 312 -42.42 7.79 -15.61
CA SER A 312 -42.25 6.97 -14.40
C SER A 312 -40.83 6.40 -14.38
N PHE A 313 -40.06 6.62 -13.32
CA PHE A 313 -38.85 5.83 -13.08
C PHE A 313 -39.23 4.34 -13.03
N PRO A 314 -38.42 3.42 -13.58
CA PRO A 314 -38.69 1.99 -13.51
C PRO A 314 -38.59 1.52 -12.04
N SER A 315 -39.74 1.49 -11.36
CA SER A 315 -39.86 1.14 -9.93
C SER A 315 -39.68 -0.34 -9.61
N ARG A 316 -39.04 -1.09 -10.52
CA ARG A 316 -38.82 -2.53 -10.46
C ARG A 316 -37.42 -2.87 -10.95
N TRP A 317 -36.50 -2.84 -10.00
CA TRP A 317 -35.37 -3.78 -9.98
C TRP A 317 -35.91 -5.21 -10.13
N ASP A 318 -35.14 -6.11 -10.75
CA ASP A 318 -35.59 -7.49 -10.96
C ASP A 318 -35.49 -8.27 -9.63
N SER A 319 -36.57 -8.95 -9.22
CA SER A 319 -36.55 -9.86 -8.06
C SER A 319 -35.78 -11.16 -8.33
N LYS A 320 -35.01 -11.21 -9.42
CA LYS A 320 -33.95 -12.19 -9.67
C LYS A 320 -32.57 -11.61 -9.40
N ALA A 321 -32.39 -10.29 -9.48
CA ALA A 321 -31.10 -9.64 -9.26
C ALA A 321 -30.75 -9.60 -7.76
N CYS A 322 -31.73 -9.32 -6.89
CA CYS A 322 -31.56 -9.47 -5.46
C CYS A 322 -31.45 -10.95 -5.05
N ALA A 323 -32.30 -11.86 -5.56
CA ALA A 323 -32.11 -13.31 -5.38
C ALA A 323 -30.71 -13.82 -5.80
N HIS A 324 -30.18 -13.30 -6.91
CA HIS A 324 -28.83 -13.63 -7.39
C HIS A 324 -27.75 -13.06 -6.45
N LEU A 325 -27.86 -11.80 -6.04
CA LEU A 325 -26.96 -11.19 -5.05
C LEU A 325 -26.92 -12.00 -3.75
N VAL A 326 -28.08 -12.42 -3.23
CA VAL A 326 -28.20 -13.23 -2.01
C VAL A 326 -27.58 -14.62 -2.20
N SER A 327 -27.88 -15.31 -3.30
CA SER A 327 -27.31 -16.65 -3.57
C SER A 327 -25.80 -16.62 -3.81
N GLN A 328 -25.28 -15.59 -4.49
CA GLN A 328 -23.83 -15.37 -4.63
C GLN A 328 -23.15 -15.05 -3.30
N PHE A 329 -23.77 -14.23 -2.46
CA PHE A 329 -23.25 -13.88 -1.14
C PHE A 329 -23.28 -15.10 -0.19
N LEU A 330 -24.25 -16.02 -0.34
CA LEU A 330 -24.24 -17.34 0.33
C LEU A 330 -23.09 -18.23 -0.16
N ALA A 331 -22.74 -18.18 -1.46
CA ALA A 331 -21.60 -18.91 -2.01
C ALA A 331 -20.24 -18.35 -1.52
N HIS A 332 -20.18 -17.08 -1.12
CA HIS A 332 -18.97 -16.37 -0.70
C HIS A 332 -18.91 -16.16 0.82
N SER A 333 -19.07 -17.25 1.59
CA SER A 333 -18.89 -17.22 3.05
C SER A 333 -17.45 -16.79 3.44
N ALA A 334 -17.36 -15.89 4.42
CA ALA A 334 -16.09 -15.56 5.06
C ALA A 334 -15.51 -16.81 5.74
N ARG A 335 -14.20 -17.03 5.58
CA ARG A 335 -13.47 -18.19 6.11
C ARG A 335 -12.55 -17.74 7.26
N PRO A 336 -12.16 -18.63 8.19
CA PRO A 336 -11.16 -18.31 9.22
C PRO A 336 -9.79 -18.04 8.59
N CYS A 337 -8.95 -17.29 9.31
CA CYS A 337 -7.57 -17.00 8.89
C CYS A 337 -6.72 -18.28 8.89
N ARG A 338 -5.62 -18.28 8.13
CA ARG A 338 -4.60 -19.35 8.17
C ARG A 338 -3.49 -19.15 9.20
N PHE A 339 -3.46 -18.01 9.87
CA PHE A 339 -2.42 -17.64 10.83
C PHE A 339 -3.02 -17.22 12.16
N ASP A 340 -2.33 -17.53 13.26
CA ASP A 340 -2.68 -17.10 14.63
C ASP A 340 -2.46 -15.58 14.77
N SER A 341 -1.50 -15.02 14.02
CA SER A 341 -1.31 -13.57 13.89
C SER A 341 -1.06 -13.19 12.43
N LEU A 342 -1.79 -12.19 11.96
CA LEU A 342 -1.69 -11.58 10.64
C LEU A 342 -1.49 -10.07 10.84
N GLY A 343 -0.26 -9.60 10.65
CA GLY A 343 0.14 -8.27 11.05
C GLY A 343 0.67 -7.37 9.94
N LEU A 344 0.69 -6.07 10.25
CA LEU A 344 1.42 -5.04 9.50
C LEU A 344 2.45 -4.39 10.43
N MET A 345 3.65 -4.15 9.93
CA MET A 345 4.64 -3.28 10.57
C MET A 345 4.81 -2.00 9.75
N VAL A 346 4.76 -0.85 10.41
CA VAL A 346 4.89 0.47 9.79
C VAL A 346 6.13 1.19 10.31
N ASP A 347 6.94 1.70 9.40
CA ASP A 347 8.09 2.56 9.71
C ASP A 347 7.65 3.88 10.37
N CYS A 348 8.17 4.16 11.55
CA CYS A 348 8.06 5.44 12.25
C CYS A 348 9.44 5.93 12.69
N SER A 349 10.50 5.58 11.95
CA SER A 349 11.91 5.87 12.27
C SER A 349 12.65 6.55 11.13
N ARG A 350 12.27 6.32 9.87
CA ARG A 350 12.93 6.94 8.71
C ARG A 350 12.35 8.34 8.43
N ASN A 351 12.43 9.20 9.45
CA ASN A 351 11.93 10.58 9.55
C ASN A 351 10.41 10.71 9.80
N GLY A 352 9.56 10.09 8.99
CA GLY A 352 8.10 10.26 9.10
C GLY A 352 7.47 9.49 10.26
N VAL A 353 7.31 10.13 11.44
CA VAL A 353 6.54 9.55 12.57
C VAL A 353 5.05 9.82 12.37
N LEU A 354 4.22 8.78 12.27
CA LEU A 354 2.77 8.95 12.08
C LEU A 354 2.08 9.71 13.21
N LYS A 355 1.07 10.50 12.87
CA LYS A 355 0.15 11.07 13.86
C LYS A 355 -0.74 9.98 14.44
N VAL A 356 -1.08 10.08 15.72
CA VAL A 356 -2.00 9.14 16.41
C VAL A 356 -3.32 8.96 15.63
N GLN A 357 -3.91 10.04 15.11
CA GLN A 357 -5.15 9.95 14.33
C GLN A 357 -5.00 9.17 13.00
N ARG A 358 -3.78 9.08 12.46
CA ARG A 358 -3.47 8.29 11.26
C ARG A 358 -3.16 6.84 11.59
N VAL A 359 -2.61 6.57 12.77
CA VAL A 359 -2.57 5.20 13.32
C VAL A 359 -4.00 4.68 13.58
N HIS A 360 -4.91 5.51 14.10
CA HIS A 360 -6.33 5.15 14.24
C HIS A 360 -7.00 4.89 12.87
N GLU A 361 -6.69 5.68 11.85
CA GLU A 361 -7.16 5.46 10.48
C GLU A 361 -6.64 4.14 9.91
N LEU A 362 -5.35 3.84 10.09
CA LEU A 362 -4.76 2.56 9.74
C LEU A 362 -5.48 1.39 10.44
N CYS A 363 -5.67 1.46 11.76
CA CYS A 363 -6.35 0.40 12.52
C CYS A 363 -7.76 0.10 11.98
N ARG A 364 -8.49 1.09 11.46
CA ARG A 364 -9.81 0.89 10.83
C ARG A 364 -9.71 0.15 9.49
N PHE A 365 -8.72 0.47 8.65
CA PHE A 365 -8.42 -0.31 7.46
C PHE A 365 -8.01 -1.74 7.81
N LEU A 366 -7.08 -1.91 8.76
CA LEU A 366 -6.59 -3.22 9.22
C LEU A 366 -7.73 -4.10 9.75
N ALA A 367 -8.65 -3.55 10.55
CA ALA A 367 -9.79 -4.28 11.09
C ALA A 367 -10.77 -4.74 9.99
N LEU A 368 -11.05 -3.91 8.98
CA LEU A 368 -11.87 -4.30 7.82
C LEU A 368 -11.16 -5.33 6.92
N MET A 369 -9.83 -5.28 6.84
CA MET A 369 -8.98 -6.25 6.13
C MET A 369 -8.72 -7.54 6.92
N GLY A 370 -8.96 -7.54 8.24
CA GLY A 370 -8.83 -8.70 9.13
C GLY A 370 -7.42 -8.92 9.69
N LEU A 371 -6.55 -7.91 9.63
CA LEU A 371 -5.28 -7.95 10.34
C LEU A 371 -5.55 -7.79 11.85
N ASN A 372 -4.84 -8.55 12.67
CA ASN A 372 -5.01 -8.60 14.12
C ASN A 372 -3.75 -8.21 14.90
N LEU A 373 -2.70 -7.74 14.21
CA LEU A 373 -1.45 -7.30 14.81
C LEU A 373 -0.93 -6.04 14.12
N LEU A 374 -0.45 -5.07 14.89
CA LEU A 374 0.22 -3.87 14.42
C LEU A 374 1.57 -3.73 15.13
N GLN A 375 2.62 -3.48 14.35
CA GLN A 375 3.91 -3.01 14.87
C GLN A 375 4.18 -1.59 14.37
N LEU A 376 4.66 -0.73 15.27
CA LEU A 376 5.28 0.54 14.91
C LEU A 376 6.78 0.35 15.08
N TYR A 377 7.54 0.48 13.99
CA TYR A 377 9.00 0.37 14.00
C TYR A 377 9.60 1.71 14.46
N THR A 378 10.20 1.69 15.64
CA THR A 378 10.65 2.88 16.40
C THR A 378 12.08 2.68 16.93
N GLU A 379 13.08 3.16 16.18
CA GLU A 379 14.49 3.17 16.54
C GLU A 379 14.72 4.07 17.77
N ASP A 380 14.49 5.38 17.59
CA ASP A 380 14.65 6.43 18.59
C ASP A 380 13.36 7.23 18.87
N THR A 381 12.26 6.89 18.18
CA THR A 381 11.04 7.71 18.10
C THR A 381 9.99 7.42 19.18
N TYR A 382 10.43 7.22 20.42
CA TYR A 382 9.58 7.11 21.61
C TYR A 382 10.24 7.75 22.85
N GLN A 383 9.45 8.25 23.81
CA GLN A 383 9.98 8.98 24.94
C GLN A 383 10.48 8.08 26.08
N ILE A 384 11.76 8.25 26.45
CA ILE A 384 12.38 7.65 27.65
C ILE A 384 12.54 8.74 28.74
N LYS A 385 11.93 8.51 29.91
CA LYS A 385 11.97 9.47 31.03
C LYS A 385 13.42 9.73 31.48
N GLY A 386 13.86 10.97 31.37
CA GLY A 386 15.18 11.43 31.83
C GLY A 386 16.30 11.35 30.79
N GLU A 387 16.02 10.92 29.56
CA GLU A 387 17.02 10.81 28.48
C GLU A 387 16.63 11.74 27.30
N PRO A 388 16.77 13.08 27.43
CA PRO A 388 16.19 14.05 26.50
C PRO A 388 16.82 14.03 25.09
N PHE A 389 17.98 13.40 24.93
CA PHE A 389 18.64 13.22 23.63
C PHE A 389 18.13 12.00 22.84
N PHE A 390 17.30 11.14 23.46
CA PHE A 390 16.65 10.02 22.77
C PHE A 390 15.40 10.54 22.04
N GLY A 391 15.37 10.44 20.71
CA GLY A 391 14.32 11.03 19.87
C GLY A 391 14.35 12.56 19.80
N TYR A 392 15.48 13.20 20.09
CA TYR A 392 15.58 14.67 20.14
C TYR A 392 15.36 15.32 18.76
N PHE A 393 14.35 16.19 18.65
CA PHE A 393 13.83 16.74 17.38
C PHE A 393 13.29 15.70 16.38
N ARG A 394 12.94 14.49 16.83
CA ARG A 394 12.50 13.38 15.95
C ARG A 394 11.01 13.06 16.05
N GLY A 395 10.26 13.87 16.79
CA GLY A 395 8.82 13.65 17.03
C GLY A 395 8.44 12.39 17.81
N PRO A 396 9.19 11.96 18.85
CA PRO A 396 8.96 10.68 19.51
C PRO A 396 7.55 10.56 20.08
N TYR A 397 6.99 9.34 20.07
CA TYR A 397 5.73 9.06 20.74
C TYR A 397 5.84 9.23 22.26
N THR A 398 4.88 9.96 22.84
CA THR A 398 4.73 10.04 24.29
C THR A 398 4.12 8.75 24.85
N GLN A 399 4.27 8.54 26.15
CA GLN A 399 3.62 7.44 26.87
C GLN A 399 2.08 7.48 26.74
N GLN A 400 1.49 8.66 26.63
CA GLN A 400 0.05 8.83 26.43
C GLN A 400 -0.37 8.48 25.00
N GLU A 401 0.39 8.92 23.99
CA GLU A 401 0.11 8.59 22.58
C GLU A 401 0.19 7.08 22.34
N LEU A 402 1.20 6.39 22.88
CA LEU A 402 1.33 4.93 22.77
C LEU A 402 0.15 4.20 23.44
N LYS A 403 -0.30 4.69 24.62
CA LYS A 403 -1.45 4.11 25.31
C LYS A 403 -2.76 4.34 24.54
N GLU A 404 -2.93 5.52 23.95
CA GLU A 404 -4.10 5.86 23.11
C GLU A 404 -4.16 4.93 21.89
N ILE A 405 -3.02 4.71 21.21
CA ILE A 405 -2.89 3.76 20.10
C ILE A 405 -3.25 2.33 20.54
N ASP A 406 -2.71 1.84 21.67
CA ASP A 406 -2.97 0.49 22.18
C ASP A 406 -4.43 0.30 22.63
N ASP A 407 -5.04 1.29 23.30
CA ASP A 407 -6.46 1.30 23.65
C ASP A 407 -7.35 1.23 22.39
N TYR A 408 -7.05 2.05 21.37
CA TYR A 408 -7.84 2.14 20.14
C TYR A 408 -7.71 0.88 19.28
N ALA A 409 -6.49 0.37 19.09
CA ALA A 409 -6.22 -0.86 18.36
C ALA A 409 -6.85 -2.08 19.04
N HIS A 410 -6.76 -2.18 20.37
CA HIS A 410 -7.36 -3.27 21.14
C HIS A 410 -8.89 -3.32 20.97
N ALA A 411 -9.56 -2.17 20.96
CA ALA A 411 -11.01 -2.08 20.72
C ALA A 411 -11.43 -2.44 19.27
N LEU A 412 -10.46 -2.56 18.35
CA LEU A 412 -10.63 -3.08 17.00
C LEU A 412 -10.09 -4.52 16.83
N GLY A 413 -9.72 -5.20 17.92
CA GLY A 413 -9.20 -6.56 17.90
C GLY A 413 -7.76 -6.71 17.40
N ILE A 414 -6.96 -5.63 17.48
CA ILE A 414 -5.58 -5.57 17.01
C ILE A 414 -4.61 -5.52 18.21
N GLU A 415 -3.66 -6.46 18.27
CA GLU A 415 -2.55 -6.44 19.23
C GLU A 415 -1.46 -5.46 18.76
N VAL A 416 -1.11 -4.47 19.58
CA VAL A 416 0.04 -3.58 19.31
C VAL A 416 1.29 -4.18 19.94
N VAL A 417 2.27 -4.49 19.09
CA VAL A 417 3.59 -4.99 19.51
C VAL A 417 4.63 -3.90 19.27
N ALA A 418 5.41 -3.57 20.30
CA ALA A 418 6.52 -2.65 20.15
C ALA A 418 7.59 -3.27 19.23
N CYS A 419 8.03 -2.53 18.21
CA CYS A 419 9.20 -2.88 17.41
C CYS A 419 10.25 -1.78 17.59
N ILE A 420 11.38 -2.15 18.19
CA ILE A 420 12.48 -1.24 18.54
C ILE A 420 13.82 -1.84 18.11
N GLN A 421 14.88 -1.06 18.28
CA GLN A 421 16.25 -1.54 18.16
C GLN A 421 16.93 -1.70 19.52
N THR A 422 17.68 -2.79 19.71
CA THR A 422 18.56 -2.99 20.87
C THR A 422 20.02 -3.22 20.51
N LEU A 423 20.41 -3.17 19.23
CA LEU A 423 21.81 -3.32 18.80
C LEU A 423 22.20 -2.41 17.63
N GLY A 424 21.66 -2.65 16.43
CA GLY A 424 21.92 -1.90 15.19
C GLY A 424 20.95 -0.74 14.96
N HIS A 425 21.02 -0.10 13.78
CA HIS A 425 20.14 0.98 13.33
C HIS A 425 19.91 2.15 14.32
N LEU A 426 20.85 2.41 15.24
CA LEU A 426 20.70 3.43 16.28
C LEU A 426 21.47 4.73 15.98
N GLY A 427 21.87 4.97 14.73
CA GLY A 427 22.66 6.14 14.31
C GLY A 427 22.04 7.49 14.71
N GLN A 428 20.72 7.63 14.64
CA GLN A 428 20.00 8.86 15.03
C GLN A 428 20.09 9.16 16.53
N MET A 429 20.25 8.13 17.37
CA MET A 429 20.60 8.28 18.79
C MET A 429 22.12 8.49 18.95
N LEU A 430 22.94 7.63 18.34
CA LEU A 430 24.39 7.53 18.55
C LEU A 430 25.22 8.69 17.97
N GLN A 431 24.60 9.60 17.22
CA GLN A 431 25.21 10.88 16.84
C GLN A 431 25.41 11.82 18.04
N TRP A 432 24.57 11.76 19.08
CA TRP A 432 24.65 12.71 20.20
C TRP A 432 25.78 12.36 21.18
N PRO A 433 26.59 13.34 21.64
CA PRO A 433 27.69 13.10 22.58
C PRO A 433 27.30 12.34 23.86
N ARG A 434 26.06 12.50 24.33
CA ARG A 434 25.47 11.77 25.47
C ARG A 434 25.62 10.24 25.35
N PHE A 435 25.55 9.69 24.13
CA PHE A 435 25.63 8.25 23.89
C PHE A 435 27.01 7.79 23.38
N GLY A 436 28.00 8.69 23.29
CA GLY A 436 29.35 8.33 22.82
C GLY A 436 30.01 7.22 23.65
N GLY A 437 29.70 7.14 24.95
CA GLY A 437 30.12 6.06 25.84
C GLY A 437 29.59 4.67 25.44
N MET A 438 28.43 4.61 24.80
CA MET A 438 27.67 3.41 24.44
C MET A 438 27.85 2.96 22.98
N ARG A 439 28.73 3.61 22.21
CA ARG A 439 28.86 3.41 20.76
C ARG A 439 29.99 2.46 20.37
N ASP A 440 29.73 1.50 19.47
CA ASP A 440 30.73 0.63 18.83
C ASP A 440 31.16 1.19 17.45
N THR A 441 30.21 1.22 16.50
CA THR A 441 30.32 1.79 15.15
C THR A 441 29.45 3.06 15.03
N HIS A 442 29.15 3.57 13.84
CA HIS A 442 28.30 4.77 13.71
C HIS A 442 26.84 4.58 14.17
N ASP A 443 26.36 3.33 14.19
CA ASP A 443 24.97 2.92 14.34
C ASP A 443 24.77 1.68 15.24
N VAL A 444 25.84 0.99 15.63
CA VAL A 444 25.81 -0.18 16.52
C VAL A 444 26.22 0.16 17.97
N LEU A 445 25.49 -0.41 18.93
CA LEU A 445 25.77 -0.32 20.37
C LEU A 445 26.99 -1.14 20.83
N LEU A 446 27.69 -0.63 21.84
CA LEU A 446 28.87 -1.25 22.45
C LEU A 446 28.50 -2.44 23.33
N VAL A 447 28.46 -3.62 22.72
CA VAL A 447 28.25 -4.90 23.41
C VAL A 447 29.22 -5.07 24.58
N GLY A 448 28.73 -5.65 25.68
CA GLY A 448 29.51 -5.87 26.91
C GLY A 448 29.51 -4.69 27.89
N SER A 449 29.14 -3.48 27.45
CA SER A 449 29.03 -2.32 28.35
C SER A 449 27.83 -2.43 29.31
N GLN A 450 28.08 -2.24 30.60
CA GLN A 450 27.02 -2.19 31.62
C GLN A 450 26.11 -0.95 31.45
N GLU A 451 26.63 0.16 30.91
CA GLU A 451 25.80 1.33 30.59
C GLU A 451 24.78 0.99 29.50
N VAL A 452 25.21 0.26 28.46
CA VAL A 452 24.34 -0.21 27.36
C VAL A 452 23.21 -1.08 27.87
N TYR A 453 23.50 -2.10 28.70
CA TYR A 453 22.44 -2.97 29.22
C TYR A 453 21.48 -2.25 30.18
N GLY A 454 21.99 -1.32 31.01
CA GLY A 454 21.15 -0.46 31.83
C GLY A 454 20.28 0.50 31.02
N PHE A 455 20.75 0.94 29.84
CA PHE A 455 19.99 1.76 28.90
C PHE A 455 18.94 0.94 28.13
N ILE A 456 19.28 -0.28 27.66
CA ILE A 456 18.34 -1.19 27.01
C ILE A 456 17.19 -1.57 27.96
N GLU A 457 17.44 -1.80 29.25
CA GLU A 457 16.35 -2.00 30.22
C GLU A 457 15.43 -0.77 30.34
N LYS A 458 15.97 0.46 30.25
CA LYS A 458 15.14 1.68 30.20
C LYS A 458 14.33 1.76 28.90
N MET A 459 14.94 1.47 27.75
CA MET A 459 14.31 1.46 26.42
C MET A 459 13.10 0.52 26.40
N ILE A 460 13.34 -0.76 26.69
CA ILE A 460 12.31 -1.82 26.68
C ILE A 460 11.18 -1.47 27.66
N ARG A 461 11.52 -1.03 28.88
CA ARG A 461 10.53 -0.61 29.87
C ARG A 461 9.71 0.59 29.39
N ALA A 462 10.32 1.59 28.76
CA ALA A 462 9.63 2.78 28.29
C ALA A 462 8.66 2.47 27.14
N ILE A 463 9.05 1.69 26.13
CA ILE A 463 8.16 1.39 25.00
C ILE A 463 7.03 0.41 25.37
N THR A 464 7.26 -0.53 26.30
CA THR A 464 6.27 -1.57 26.63
C THR A 464 5.32 -1.23 27.78
N SER A 465 5.68 -0.31 28.70
CA SER A 465 4.80 0.08 29.81
C SER A 465 3.41 0.59 29.41
N PRO A 466 3.20 1.33 28.30
CA PRO A 466 1.87 1.78 27.88
C PRO A 466 1.08 0.75 27.07
N LEU A 467 1.67 -0.41 26.71
CA LEU A 467 1.07 -1.41 25.81
C LEU A 467 0.54 -2.63 26.58
N ARG A 468 -0.54 -3.24 26.07
CA ARG A 468 -1.09 -4.49 26.63
C ARG A 468 -0.21 -5.71 26.33
N SER A 469 0.44 -5.74 25.17
CA SER A 469 1.15 -6.92 24.69
C SER A 469 2.29 -7.35 25.64
N LYS A 470 2.58 -8.65 25.62
CA LYS A 470 3.76 -9.26 26.24
C LYS A 470 4.75 -9.79 25.20
N LYS A 471 4.58 -9.41 23.93
CA LYS A 471 5.58 -9.57 22.86
C LYS A 471 6.35 -8.26 22.70
N ILE A 472 7.60 -8.34 22.29
CA ILE A 472 8.40 -7.19 21.85
C ILE A 472 9.32 -7.64 20.73
N HIS A 473 9.36 -6.88 19.63
CA HIS A 473 10.38 -7.06 18.61
C HIS A 473 11.57 -6.15 18.94
N ILE A 474 12.75 -6.74 19.20
CA ILE A 474 13.94 -6.02 19.69
C ILE A 474 14.95 -5.66 18.58
N GLY A 475 14.60 -5.94 17.32
CA GLY A 475 15.39 -5.60 16.13
C GLY A 475 16.51 -6.60 15.93
N MET A 476 17.75 -6.14 16.07
CA MET A 476 19.00 -6.93 15.96
C MET A 476 19.44 -7.25 14.51
N ASP A 477 18.78 -6.65 13.52
CA ASP A 477 19.12 -6.62 12.09
C ASP A 477 20.36 -5.77 11.78
N GLU A 478 20.99 -6.09 10.64
CA GLU A 478 22.02 -5.32 9.92
C GLU A 478 23.07 -4.61 10.81
N ALA A 479 23.49 -5.26 11.90
CA ALA A 479 24.46 -4.74 12.88
C ALA A 479 25.90 -4.76 12.32
N HIS A 480 26.11 -4.11 11.19
CA HIS A 480 27.33 -4.14 10.40
C HIS A 480 28.53 -3.60 11.19
N GLY A 481 29.61 -4.39 11.23
CA GLY A 481 30.81 -4.05 11.99
C GLY A 481 30.68 -4.18 13.51
N VAL A 482 29.63 -4.82 14.02
CA VAL A 482 29.57 -5.27 15.42
C VAL A 482 30.87 -6.01 15.78
N SER A 483 31.40 -5.71 16.97
CA SER A 483 32.69 -6.18 17.50
C SER A 483 33.95 -5.63 16.84
N GLU A 484 33.88 -5.00 15.67
CA GLU A 484 35.04 -4.53 14.90
C GLU A 484 35.38 -3.04 15.13
N GLY A 485 34.47 -2.28 15.74
CA GLY A 485 34.66 -0.86 16.06
C GLY A 485 35.40 -0.63 17.38
N ARG A 486 34.82 0.22 18.23
CA ARG A 486 35.34 0.51 19.57
C ARG A 486 35.37 -0.73 20.49
N TYR A 487 34.53 -1.73 20.25
CA TYR A 487 34.58 -3.03 20.93
C TYR A 487 35.98 -3.65 20.82
N ARG A 488 36.51 -3.76 19.60
CA ARG A 488 37.85 -4.30 19.32
C ARG A 488 38.96 -3.54 20.04
N GLN A 489 38.81 -2.23 20.18
CA GLN A 489 39.75 -1.35 20.87
C GLN A 489 39.77 -1.55 22.39
N LEU A 490 38.61 -1.90 22.99
CA LEU A 490 38.45 -2.03 24.44
C LEU A 490 38.61 -3.47 24.96
N PHE A 491 38.15 -4.46 24.18
CA PHE A 491 38.07 -5.86 24.60
C PHE A 491 38.95 -6.80 23.77
N GLY A 492 39.61 -6.30 22.73
CA GLY A 492 40.37 -7.10 21.77
C GLY A 492 39.46 -7.77 20.73
N HIS A 493 40.06 -8.60 19.87
CA HIS A 493 39.33 -9.34 18.85
C HIS A 493 38.56 -10.52 19.47
N LYS A 494 37.26 -10.61 19.19
CA LYS A 494 36.39 -11.75 19.47
C LYS A 494 35.49 -11.96 18.26
N ASP A 495 35.14 -13.22 17.98
CA ASP A 495 34.25 -13.56 16.87
C ASP A 495 32.90 -12.84 16.97
N SER A 496 32.50 -12.16 15.90
CA SER A 496 31.30 -11.33 15.86
C SER A 496 30.02 -12.10 16.12
N CYS A 497 29.92 -13.37 15.70
CA CYS A 497 28.76 -14.21 15.97
C CYS A 497 28.63 -14.49 17.47
N GLN A 498 29.74 -14.80 18.16
CA GLN A 498 29.74 -14.95 19.61
C GLN A 498 29.42 -13.62 20.34
N VAL A 499 29.90 -12.48 19.84
CA VAL A 499 29.57 -11.17 20.43
C VAL A 499 28.06 -10.86 20.27
N PHE A 500 27.49 -11.18 19.12
CA PHE A 500 26.05 -11.05 18.85
C PHE A 500 25.21 -11.95 19.76
N THR A 501 25.55 -13.24 19.91
CA THR A 501 24.77 -14.18 20.72
C THR A 501 24.93 -13.93 22.22
N ASP A 502 26.10 -13.48 22.69
CA ASP A 502 26.28 -12.96 24.06
C ASP A 502 25.36 -11.77 24.34
N HIS A 503 25.24 -10.84 23.39
CA HIS A 503 24.36 -9.69 23.49
C HIS A 503 22.89 -10.12 23.51
N LEU A 504 22.48 -11.00 22.60
CA LEU A 504 21.14 -11.55 22.51
C LEU A 504 20.71 -12.23 23.82
N ASN A 505 21.60 -13.02 24.43
CA ASN A 505 21.37 -13.63 25.75
C ASN A 505 21.16 -12.58 26.84
N LYS A 506 21.91 -11.47 26.83
CA LYS A 506 21.74 -10.38 27.80
C LYS A 506 20.42 -9.62 27.61
N VAL A 507 20.02 -9.34 26.38
CA VAL A 507 18.73 -8.68 26.11
C VAL A 507 17.55 -9.62 26.43
N ASN A 508 17.67 -10.93 26.13
CA ASN A 508 16.66 -11.93 26.55
C ASN A 508 16.50 -11.97 28.08
N GLN A 509 17.59 -11.93 28.84
CA GLN A 509 17.55 -11.84 30.32
C GLN A 509 16.80 -10.58 30.81
N ILE A 510 16.96 -9.45 30.12
CA ILE A 510 16.21 -8.21 30.42
C ILE A 510 14.71 -8.39 30.09
N CYS A 511 14.37 -8.95 28.92
CA CYS A 511 12.98 -9.23 28.55
C CYS A 511 12.29 -10.18 29.54
N ALA A 512 12.95 -11.28 29.92
CA ALA A 512 12.44 -12.24 30.90
C ALA A 512 12.19 -11.59 32.28
N LYS A 513 13.13 -10.76 32.76
CA LYS A 513 12.98 -9.96 33.99
C LYS A 513 11.76 -9.01 33.94
N LEU A 514 11.36 -8.57 32.76
CA LEU A 514 10.20 -7.69 32.52
C LEU A 514 8.91 -8.46 32.19
N GLY A 515 8.94 -9.80 32.11
CA GLY A 515 7.78 -10.61 31.73
C GLY A 515 7.41 -10.49 30.24
N LEU A 516 8.40 -10.25 29.37
CA LEU A 516 8.24 -10.06 27.93
C LEU A 516 8.83 -11.24 27.15
N ARG A 517 8.23 -11.54 25.99
CA ARG A 517 8.70 -12.53 25.01
C ARG A 517 9.33 -11.78 23.81
N PRO A 518 10.66 -11.85 23.64
CA PRO A 518 11.33 -11.16 22.55
C PRO A 518 11.23 -11.89 21.20
N MET A 519 11.10 -11.09 20.15
CA MET A 519 11.25 -11.47 18.74
C MET A 519 12.47 -10.74 18.17
N ILE A 520 13.21 -11.36 17.25
CA ILE A 520 14.33 -10.72 16.53
C ILE A 520 14.21 -10.92 15.03
N TRP A 521 14.78 -9.99 14.25
CA TRP A 521 15.19 -10.31 12.90
C TRP A 521 16.35 -11.31 12.94
N SER A 522 16.35 -12.25 12.01
CA SER A 522 17.22 -13.43 12.06
C SER A 522 18.49 -13.34 11.20
N ASP A 523 18.62 -12.29 10.38
CA ASP A 523 19.68 -12.15 9.38
C ASP A 523 21.08 -12.25 9.95
N MET A 524 21.37 -11.55 11.05
CA MET A 524 22.69 -11.55 11.67
C MET A 524 23.13 -12.96 12.17
N LEU A 525 22.20 -13.86 12.50
CA LEU A 525 22.53 -15.26 12.84
C LEU A 525 23.10 -16.03 11.65
N PHE A 526 22.68 -15.69 10.42
CA PHE A 526 23.21 -16.29 9.18
C PHE A 526 24.43 -15.53 8.67
N CYS A 527 24.34 -14.20 8.56
CA CYS A 527 25.38 -13.33 8.01
C CYS A 527 26.71 -13.45 8.77
N LEU A 528 26.67 -13.41 10.10
CA LEU A 528 27.87 -13.52 10.93
C LEU A 528 28.45 -14.93 10.90
N ALA A 529 27.59 -15.96 10.91
CA ALA A 529 28.03 -17.34 10.74
C ALA A 529 28.68 -17.59 9.37
N ALA A 530 28.18 -16.95 8.31
CA ALA A 530 28.73 -17.03 6.95
C ALA A 530 29.94 -16.11 6.74
N LYS A 531 30.27 -15.25 7.72
CA LYS A 531 31.27 -14.17 7.63
C LYS A 531 31.05 -13.26 6.41
N ASN A 532 29.79 -13.07 6.04
CA ASN A 532 29.36 -12.32 4.87
C ASN A 532 28.10 -11.51 5.22
N ASN A 533 28.29 -10.22 5.48
CA ASN A 533 27.24 -9.29 5.89
C ASN A 533 26.45 -8.68 4.72
N SER A 534 26.35 -9.39 3.60
CA SER A 534 25.53 -8.98 2.44
C SER A 534 24.24 -9.80 2.37
N LEU A 535 23.22 -9.29 1.67
CA LEU A 535 22.04 -10.08 1.27
C LEU A 535 22.44 -11.39 0.56
N GLY A 536 23.56 -11.40 -0.17
CA GLY A 536 24.11 -12.60 -0.78
C GLY A 536 24.53 -13.65 0.27
N GLY A 537 25.13 -13.23 1.38
CA GLY A 537 25.47 -14.11 2.52
C GLY A 537 24.26 -14.54 3.34
N TYR A 538 23.25 -13.68 3.48
CA TYR A 538 22.00 -14.02 4.16
C TYR A 538 21.22 -15.13 3.44
N TYR A 539 21.10 -15.06 2.11
CA TYR A 539 20.37 -16.04 1.31
C TYR A 539 21.23 -17.23 0.84
N ASP A 540 22.51 -17.28 1.20
CA ASP A 540 23.39 -18.41 0.87
C ASP A 540 22.90 -19.70 1.56
N SER A 541 22.71 -20.75 0.76
CA SER A 541 22.30 -22.07 1.25
C SER A 541 23.46 -22.96 1.69
N SER A 542 24.71 -22.54 1.45
CA SER A 542 25.91 -23.34 1.69
C SER A 542 26.40 -23.35 3.15
N ASN A 543 25.82 -22.53 4.04
CA ASN A 543 26.25 -22.41 5.43
C ASN A 543 25.23 -23.02 6.42
N PRO A 544 25.40 -24.29 6.83
CA PRO A 544 24.49 -24.96 7.77
C PRO A 544 24.63 -24.42 9.20
N ALA A 545 23.55 -24.53 9.98
CA ALA A 545 23.55 -24.19 11.40
C ALA A 545 24.55 -25.06 12.19
N THR A 546 25.56 -24.45 12.81
CA THR A 546 26.51 -25.19 13.66
C THR A 546 25.88 -25.53 15.02
N PRO A 547 26.23 -26.68 15.64
CA PRO A 547 25.71 -27.05 16.96
C PRO A 547 25.96 -25.97 18.04
N GLU A 548 27.09 -25.27 17.95
CA GLU A 548 27.47 -24.18 18.85
C GLU A 548 26.54 -22.97 18.70
N LEU A 549 26.20 -22.59 17.46
CA LEU A 549 25.26 -21.50 17.18
C LEU A 549 23.86 -21.85 17.69
N VAL A 550 23.35 -23.05 17.38
CA VAL A 550 22.05 -23.55 17.86
C VAL A 550 21.96 -23.51 19.38
N GLN A 551 23.01 -23.94 20.09
CA GLN A 551 23.06 -23.92 21.57
C GLN A 551 23.16 -22.50 22.16
N SER A 552 23.63 -21.52 21.38
CA SER A 552 23.79 -20.13 21.85
C SER A 552 22.51 -19.28 21.73
N ILE A 553 21.53 -19.71 20.93
CA ILE A 553 20.26 -19.01 20.73
C ILE A 553 19.31 -19.36 21.90
N PRO A 554 18.77 -18.38 22.64
CA PRO A 554 17.82 -18.68 23.71
C PRO A 554 16.51 -19.25 23.15
N PRO A 555 16.00 -20.38 23.67
CA PRO A 555 14.85 -21.07 23.09
C PRO A 555 13.53 -20.32 23.27
N GLU A 556 13.48 -19.27 24.10
CA GLU A 556 12.30 -18.40 24.27
C GLU A 556 12.14 -17.38 23.13
N ILE A 557 13.21 -17.09 22.38
CA ILE A 557 13.19 -16.09 21.30
C ILE A 557 12.44 -16.61 20.09
N GLU A 558 11.58 -15.76 19.54
CA GLU A 558 10.94 -15.95 18.24
C GLU A 558 11.81 -15.35 17.13
N LEU A 559 12.15 -16.15 16.12
CA LEU A 559 12.89 -15.67 14.95
C LEU A 559 11.90 -15.14 13.90
N VAL A 560 12.17 -13.96 13.37
CA VAL A 560 11.40 -13.36 12.27
C VAL A 560 12.25 -13.43 11.00
N TYR A 561 11.84 -14.31 10.10
CA TYR A 561 12.39 -14.43 8.76
C TYR A 561 11.82 -13.31 7.89
N TRP A 562 12.65 -12.35 7.50
CA TRP A 562 12.29 -11.32 6.52
C TRP A 562 12.80 -11.67 5.12
N ASP A 563 11.94 -11.47 4.11
CA ASP A 563 12.29 -11.55 2.69
C ASP A 563 11.26 -10.79 1.85
N TYR A 564 11.77 -9.85 1.06
CA TYR A 564 10.98 -8.90 0.27
C TYR A 564 11.22 -9.06 -1.24
N TYR A 565 12.08 -9.99 -1.67
CA TYR A 565 12.76 -9.89 -2.96
C TYR A 565 12.41 -11.01 -3.94
N HIS A 566 12.05 -12.20 -3.45
CA HIS A 566 11.85 -13.37 -4.30
C HIS A 566 10.41 -13.47 -4.84
N THR A 567 10.24 -13.68 -6.13
CA THR A 567 8.96 -13.94 -6.81
C THR A 567 8.66 -15.42 -6.98
N THR A 568 9.57 -16.32 -6.59
CA THR A 568 9.30 -17.76 -6.49
C THR A 568 9.23 -18.26 -5.04
N SER A 569 8.47 -19.33 -4.78
CA SER A 569 8.28 -19.86 -3.42
C SER A 569 9.47 -20.67 -2.87
N ALA A 570 10.40 -21.11 -3.72
CA ALA A 570 11.47 -22.02 -3.30
C ALA A 570 12.49 -21.38 -2.32
N PRO A 571 12.97 -20.13 -2.53
CA PRO A 571 13.79 -19.42 -1.53
C PRO A 571 13.14 -19.38 -0.15
N TYR A 572 11.85 -19.00 -0.06
CA TYR A 572 11.10 -18.97 1.19
C TYR A 572 11.04 -20.33 1.89
N ILE A 573 10.72 -21.41 1.16
CA ILE A 573 10.64 -22.76 1.74
C ILE A 573 12.01 -23.19 2.28
N ASN A 574 13.08 -22.98 1.51
CA ASN A 574 14.44 -23.32 1.91
C ASN A 574 14.84 -22.55 3.17
N LYS A 575 14.57 -21.24 3.21
CA LYS A 575 14.96 -20.40 4.34
C LYS A 575 14.14 -20.69 5.59
N ILE A 576 12.84 -21.02 5.47
CA ILE A 576 12.00 -21.51 6.58
C ILE A 576 12.56 -22.81 7.17
N ASN A 577 13.06 -23.73 6.35
CA ASN A 577 13.69 -24.96 6.83
C ASN A 577 14.98 -24.64 7.62
N GLN A 578 15.86 -23.79 7.09
CA GLN A 578 17.08 -23.35 7.81
C GLN A 578 16.79 -22.70 9.18
N HIS A 579 15.69 -21.92 9.29
CA HIS A 579 15.27 -21.37 10.58
C HIS A 579 14.82 -22.45 11.57
N ARG A 580 14.18 -23.51 11.07
CA ARG A 580 13.82 -24.68 11.88
C ARG A 580 15.06 -25.44 12.34
N ASP A 581 16.11 -25.49 11.52
CA ASP A 581 17.40 -26.08 11.90
C ASP A 581 18.14 -25.24 12.96
N LEU A 582 17.95 -23.90 12.97
CA LEU A 582 18.55 -23.00 13.97
C LEU A 582 17.88 -23.03 15.35
N ASN A 583 16.54 -23.13 15.43
CA ASN A 583 15.79 -22.92 16.69
C ASN A 583 14.67 -23.96 16.91
N PHE A 584 14.67 -25.08 16.19
CA PHE A 584 13.68 -26.18 16.25
C PHE A 584 12.22 -25.77 16.02
N LYS A 585 11.99 -24.55 15.54
CA LYS A 585 10.68 -23.90 15.36
C LYS A 585 10.65 -23.22 14.00
N SER A 586 9.48 -23.23 13.38
CA SER A 586 9.26 -22.38 12.20
C SER A 586 9.25 -20.90 12.63
N PRO A 587 9.83 -19.99 11.82
CA PRO A 587 9.90 -18.57 12.14
C PRO A 587 8.53 -17.90 11.95
N ALA A 588 8.38 -16.70 12.49
CA ALA A 588 7.43 -15.74 11.95
C ALA A 588 7.92 -15.29 10.56
N MET A 589 7.01 -15.11 9.60
CA MET A 589 7.35 -14.63 8.26
C MET A 589 7.07 -13.14 8.14
N ALA A 590 8.00 -12.35 7.63
CA ALA A 590 7.82 -10.95 7.27
C ALA A 590 8.04 -10.74 5.76
N SER A 591 6.95 -10.55 5.02
CA SER A 591 7.00 -10.08 3.62
C SER A 591 7.08 -8.55 3.57
N GLY A 592 7.24 -7.98 2.38
CA GLY A 592 7.37 -6.53 2.19
C GLY A 592 6.37 -5.98 1.17
N ILE A 593 5.77 -4.83 1.49
CA ILE A 593 5.02 -4.00 0.55
C ILE A 593 5.91 -2.82 0.18
N TRP A 594 6.40 -2.82 -1.07
CA TRP A 594 7.52 -1.99 -1.50
C TRP A 594 7.18 -0.51 -1.54
N THR A 595 7.53 0.17 -0.45
CA THR A 595 7.24 1.57 -0.15
C THR A 595 8.51 2.40 0.04
N TRP A 596 9.64 1.76 0.31
CA TRP A 596 10.92 2.39 0.55
C TRP A 596 11.64 2.80 -0.75
N SER A 597 12.47 3.85 -0.64
CA SER A 597 13.25 4.42 -1.74
C SER A 597 12.43 4.74 -3.00
N ARG A 598 11.21 5.26 -2.83
CA ARG A 598 10.30 5.72 -3.92
C ARG A 598 9.22 6.67 -3.40
N PHE A 599 8.39 7.19 -4.30
CA PHE A 599 7.26 8.08 -3.97
C PHE A 599 5.88 7.39 -4.00
N TRP A 600 5.78 6.22 -4.63
CA TRP A 600 4.56 5.43 -4.75
C TRP A 600 4.87 3.94 -4.61
N THR A 601 3.98 3.18 -4.00
CA THR A 601 4.20 1.73 -3.78
C THR A 601 4.41 0.99 -5.10
N ALA A 602 5.44 0.14 -5.17
CA ALA A 602 5.67 -0.77 -6.30
C ALA A 602 4.71 -1.97 -6.21
N LEU A 603 3.43 -1.74 -6.55
CA LEU A 603 2.36 -2.72 -6.37
C LEU A 603 2.53 -4.00 -7.22
N PRO A 604 2.96 -3.96 -8.50
CA PRO A 604 3.21 -5.18 -9.28
C PRO A 604 4.25 -6.11 -8.61
N PHE A 605 5.40 -5.56 -8.21
CA PHE A 605 6.45 -6.32 -7.53
C PHE A 605 6.02 -6.84 -6.15
N THR A 606 5.24 -6.04 -5.44
CA THR A 606 4.61 -6.42 -4.16
C THR A 606 3.64 -7.60 -4.32
N ILE A 607 2.86 -7.62 -5.41
CA ILE A 607 1.88 -8.69 -5.69
C ILE A 607 2.58 -10.02 -5.94
N GLU A 608 3.66 -10.04 -6.72
CA GLU A 608 4.42 -11.26 -7.02
C GLU A 608 5.16 -11.80 -5.78
N THR A 609 5.86 -10.94 -5.04
CA THR A 609 6.60 -11.34 -3.81
C THR A 609 5.66 -11.79 -2.69
N ILE A 610 4.49 -11.16 -2.52
CA ILE A 610 3.46 -11.62 -1.58
C ILE A 610 2.83 -12.93 -2.07
N THR A 611 2.61 -13.12 -3.38
CA THR A 611 2.12 -14.39 -3.93
C THR A 611 3.09 -15.53 -3.64
N ALA A 612 4.38 -15.31 -3.88
CA ALA A 612 5.46 -16.26 -3.68
C ALA A 612 5.60 -16.69 -2.21
N SER A 613 5.69 -15.72 -1.30
CA SER A 613 5.76 -15.94 0.15
C SER A 613 4.49 -16.63 0.67
N MET A 614 3.29 -16.16 0.32
CA MET A 614 2.02 -16.75 0.76
C MET A 614 1.82 -18.19 0.28
N ARG A 615 2.29 -18.54 -0.91
CA ARG A 615 2.29 -19.93 -1.39
C ARG A 615 3.20 -20.82 -0.54
N ALA A 616 4.34 -20.32 -0.08
CA ALA A 616 5.23 -21.04 0.84
C ALA A 616 4.63 -21.19 2.26
N ILE A 617 4.19 -20.09 2.88
CA ILE A 617 3.78 -20.11 4.30
C ILE A 617 2.37 -20.66 4.55
N LYS A 618 1.46 -20.63 3.57
CA LYS A 618 0.14 -21.29 3.72
C LYS A 618 0.21 -22.81 3.64
N ASN A 619 1.33 -23.40 3.23
CA ASN A 619 1.52 -24.84 3.30
C ASN A 619 1.59 -25.25 4.80
N PRO A 620 0.74 -26.17 5.30
CA PRO A 620 0.81 -26.65 6.68
C PRO A 620 2.17 -27.23 7.08
N GLN A 621 2.94 -27.75 6.12
CA GLN A 621 4.30 -28.30 6.34
C GLN A 621 5.33 -27.20 6.62
N SER A 622 5.03 -25.93 6.31
CA SER A 622 5.90 -24.80 6.69
C SER A 622 5.96 -24.64 8.21
N GLY A 623 4.85 -24.92 8.92
CA GLY A 623 4.67 -24.66 10.35
C GLY A 623 4.56 -23.19 10.75
N VAL A 624 4.51 -22.26 9.78
CA VAL A 624 4.43 -20.81 10.06
C VAL A 624 3.05 -20.45 10.60
N LYS A 625 3.02 -19.85 11.80
CA LYS A 625 1.80 -19.42 12.50
C LYS A 625 1.60 -17.92 12.58
N HIS A 626 2.67 -17.16 12.43
CA HIS A 626 2.68 -15.71 12.53
C HIS A 626 3.20 -15.14 11.22
N ALA A 627 2.37 -14.34 10.56
CA ALA A 627 2.69 -13.66 9.32
C ALA A 627 2.61 -12.15 9.55
N LEU A 628 3.62 -11.44 9.09
CA LEU A 628 3.78 -9.99 9.10
C LEU A 628 4.00 -9.53 7.65
N THR A 629 3.58 -8.32 7.34
CA THR A 629 4.08 -7.59 6.17
C THR A 629 4.62 -6.23 6.60
N THR A 630 5.67 -5.75 5.95
CA THR A 630 6.39 -4.52 6.33
C THR A 630 6.17 -3.42 5.29
N ILE A 631 6.00 -2.18 5.76
CA ILE A 631 6.14 -0.97 4.94
C ILE A 631 7.27 -0.11 5.49
N TRP A 632 8.44 -0.22 4.87
CA TRP A 632 9.64 0.56 5.21
C TRP A 632 9.62 1.93 4.55
N GLY A 633 10.19 2.93 5.23
CA GLY A 633 10.20 4.33 4.81
C GLY A 633 11.57 4.83 4.36
N ASP A 634 12.44 3.96 3.83
CA ASP A 634 13.88 4.27 3.72
C ASP A 634 14.17 5.60 3.02
N GLU A 635 15.21 6.24 3.53
CA GLU A 635 15.78 7.48 3.01
C GLU A 635 14.90 8.73 3.13
N GLY A 636 13.85 8.70 3.95
CA GLY A 636 13.15 9.90 4.42
C GLY A 636 11.62 9.82 4.43
N ASN A 637 11.04 8.64 4.22
CA ASN A 637 9.60 8.36 4.18
C ASN A 637 8.85 9.23 3.15
N GLU A 638 9.42 9.31 1.93
CA GLU A 638 8.95 10.11 0.80
C GLU A 638 7.73 9.52 0.07
N CYS A 639 7.33 8.29 0.41
CA CYS A 639 6.20 7.60 -0.19
C CYS A 639 4.89 7.96 0.53
N ASP A 640 3.80 8.13 -0.21
CA ASP A 640 2.47 8.13 0.41
C ASP A 640 2.13 6.71 0.88
N ILE A 641 2.22 6.46 2.18
CA ILE A 641 1.95 5.13 2.76
C ILE A 641 0.53 4.61 2.47
N TRP A 642 -0.44 5.45 2.10
CA TRP A 642 -1.75 4.96 1.67
C TRP A 642 -1.74 4.31 0.28
N SER A 643 -0.68 4.52 -0.52
CA SER A 643 -0.45 3.72 -1.74
C SER A 643 -0.18 2.24 -1.46
N ALA A 644 0.13 1.87 -0.21
CA ALA A 644 0.32 0.48 0.21
C ALA A 644 -1.00 -0.28 0.47
N LEU A 645 -2.14 0.41 0.65
CA LEU A 645 -3.43 -0.20 0.99
C LEU A 645 -3.90 -1.31 0.04
N PRO A 646 -3.70 -1.25 -1.30
CA PRO A 646 -3.97 -2.37 -2.20
C PRO A 646 -3.12 -3.61 -1.88
N GLY A 647 -1.84 -3.42 -1.54
CA GLY A 647 -0.93 -4.50 -1.13
C GLY A 647 -1.29 -5.11 0.23
N ILE A 648 -1.69 -4.28 1.20
CA ILE A 648 -2.16 -4.75 2.52
C ILE A 648 -3.43 -5.60 2.37
N LEU A 649 -4.37 -5.17 1.52
CA LEU A 649 -5.57 -5.94 1.22
C LEU A 649 -5.24 -7.24 0.45
N PHE A 650 -4.34 -7.19 -0.54
CA PHE A 650 -3.90 -8.36 -1.29
C PHE A 650 -3.30 -9.44 -0.36
N TYR A 651 -2.41 -9.02 0.53
CA TYR A 651 -1.83 -9.83 1.60
C TYR A 651 -2.91 -10.47 2.49
N ALA A 652 -3.90 -9.69 2.93
CA ALA A 652 -5.00 -10.18 3.74
C ALA A 652 -5.87 -11.21 3.00
N GLU A 653 -6.25 -10.93 1.74
CA GLU A 653 -7.05 -11.85 0.92
C GLU A 653 -6.31 -13.18 0.67
N HIS A 654 -4.99 -13.15 0.52
CA HIS A 654 -4.19 -14.37 0.47
C HIS A 654 -4.30 -15.20 1.76
N ALA A 655 -4.19 -14.56 2.94
CA ALA A 655 -4.24 -15.21 4.24
C ALA A 655 -5.61 -15.81 4.60
N TYR A 656 -6.70 -15.26 4.05
CA TYR A 656 -8.07 -15.77 4.20
C TYR A 656 -8.50 -16.72 3.05
N SER A 657 -7.63 -16.99 2.07
CA SER A 657 -7.91 -17.85 0.92
C SER A 657 -7.23 -19.22 0.99
N ASN A 658 -7.99 -20.28 0.74
CA ASN A 658 -7.48 -21.65 0.58
C ASN A 658 -6.87 -21.92 -0.81
N LYS A 659 -7.08 -21.01 -1.77
CA LYS A 659 -6.57 -21.14 -3.14
C LYS A 659 -5.12 -20.61 -3.21
N SER A 660 -4.37 -21.10 -4.20
CA SER A 660 -3.04 -20.60 -4.60
C SER A 660 -3.09 -19.20 -5.22
N GLU A 661 -4.25 -18.82 -5.75
CA GLU A 661 -4.59 -17.56 -6.38
C GLU A 661 -5.79 -16.93 -5.67
N ILE A 662 -5.90 -15.60 -5.70
CA ILE A 662 -7.03 -14.86 -5.17
C ILE A 662 -7.98 -14.43 -6.29
N ASP A 663 -9.23 -14.16 -5.91
CA ASP A 663 -10.20 -13.54 -6.81
C ASP A 663 -9.88 -12.05 -6.96
N VAL A 664 -9.22 -11.70 -8.06
CA VAL A 664 -8.83 -10.32 -8.37
C VAL A 664 -10.07 -9.42 -8.54
N GLY A 665 -11.17 -9.93 -9.09
CA GLY A 665 -12.40 -9.16 -9.25
C GLY A 665 -12.98 -8.76 -7.89
N LEU A 666 -13.05 -9.72 -6.96
CA LEU A 666 -13.50 -9.46 -5.59
C LEU A 666 -12.50 -8.59 -4.80
N LEU A 667 -11.19 -8.73 -5.02
CA LEU A 667 -10.17 -7.86 -4.45
C LEU A 667 -10.38 -6.39 -4.83
N LYS A 668 -10.55 -6.10 -6.12
CA LYS A 668 -10.82 -4.73 -6.61
C LYS A 668 -12.06 -4.14 -5.94
N SER A 669 -13.14 -4.91 -5.87
CA SER A 669 -14.39 -4.49 -5.22
C SER A 669 -14.27 -4.31 -3.69
N LYS A 670 -13.40 -5.08 -3.03
CA LYS A 670 -13.07 -4.90 -1.61
C LYS A 670 -12.23 -3.65 -1.37
N PHE A 671 -11.22 -3.39 -2.20
CA PHE A 671 -10.44 -2.15 -2.13
C PHE A 671 -11.35 -0.93 -2.28
N ASP A 672 -12.28 -1.01 -3.23
CA ASP A 672 -13.28 0.03 -3.43
C ASP A 672 -14.33 0.15 -2.30
N GLY A 673 -14.75 -0.96 -1.72
CA GLY A 673 -15.73 -0.98 -0.62
C GLY A 673 -15.15 -0.52 0.72
N ILE A 674 -13.87 -0.82 0.98
CA ILE A 674 -13.16 -0.53 2.23
C ILE A 674 -12.43 0.82 2.15
N CYS A 675 -11.64 1.04 1.11
CA CYS A 675 -10.77 2.22 0.96
C CYS A 675 -11.40 3.31 0.08
N GLY A 676 -12.31 2.96 -0.83
CA GLY A 676 -12.90 3.91 -1.79
C GLY A 676 -11.95 4.37 -2.89
N GLY A 677 -10.94 3.55 -3.23
CA GLY A 677 -10.03 3.78 -4.35
C GLY A 677 -10.29 2.81 -5.51
N SER A 678 -9.82 3.16 -6.71
CA SER A 678 -9.68 2.21 -7.82
C SER A 678 -8.38 1.43 -7.62
N PHE A 679 -8.46 0.11 -7.59
CA PHE A 679 -7.27 -0.75 -7.46
C PHE A 679 -6.37 -0.63 -8.68
N ASP A 680 -6.96 -0.57 -9.88
CA ASP A 680 -6.23 -0.48 -11.14
C ASP A 680 -5.50 0.85 -11.28
N ASP A 681 -6.12 1.97 -10.89
CA ASP A 681 -5.49 3.29 -10.99
C ASP A 681 -4.30 3.41 -10.00
N PHE A 682 -4.44 2.80 -8.81
CA PHE A 682 -3.36 2.70 -7.82
C PHE A 682 -2.20 1.83 -8.33
N VAL A 683 -2.48 0.71 -8.98
CA VAL A 683 -1.47 -0.15 -9.62
C VAL A 683 -0.80 0.60 -10.78
N PHE A 684 -1.57 1.28 -11.64
CA PHE A 684 -1.06 2.02 -12.80
C PHE A 684 -0.11 3.15 -12.39
N ALA A 685 -0.35 3.82 -11.25
CA ALA A 685 0.57 4.80 -10.70
C ALA A 685 1.98 4.22 -10.37
N SER A 686 2.15 2.90 -10.26
CA SER A 686 3.47 2.25 -10.15
C SER A 686 4.35 2.45 -11.38
N LYS A 687 3.77 2.78 -12.55
CA LYS A 687 4.51 3.18 -13.77
C LYS A 687 5.34 4.46 -13.58
N LEU A 688 5.26 5.12 -12.42
CA LEU A 688 6.19 6.17 -12.03
C LEU A 688 7.66 5.67 -12.03
N ASP A 689 7.87 4.43 -11.56
CA ASP A 689 9.18 3.76 -11.53
C ASP A 689 9.29 2.58 -12.51
N ASP A 690 8.17 2.03 -12.97
CA ASP A 690 8.12 0.88 -13.88
C ASP A 690 8.05 1.32 -15.36
N LEU A 691 9.10 0.98 -16.12
CA LEU A 691 9.22 1.18 -17.56
C LEU A 691 8.99 -0.11 -18.37
N GLN A 692 8.70 -1.25 -17.73
CA GLN A 692 8.63 -2.51 -18.45
C GLN A 692 7.35 -2.61 -19.30
N PRO A 693 7.39 -3.25 -20.48
CA PRO A 693 6.19 -3.60 -21.22
C PRO A 693 5.29 -4.51 -20.40
N GLU A 694 3.97 -4.36 -20.52
CA GLU A 694 2.97 -5.09 -19.71
C GLU A 694 3.03 -6.63 -19.86
N ASN A 695 3.73 -7.13 -20.88
CA ASN A 695 3.95 -8.55 -21.13
C ASN A 695 5.27 -9.09 -20.55
N GLN A 696 6.11 -8.25 -19.93
CA GLN A 696 7.36 -8.68 -19.32
C GLN A 696 7.09 -9.27 -17.93
N LEU A 697 7.56 -10.49 -17.71
CA LEU A 697 7.43 -11.17 -16.42
C LEU A 697 8.44 -10.60 -15.41
N ILE A 698 7.97 -10.37 -14.19
CA ILE A 698 8.81 -10.02 -13.03
C ILE A 698 9.51 -11.31 -12.54
N ASP A 699 10.84 -11.37 -12.60
CA ASP A 699 11.63 -12.55 -12.22
C ASP A 699 12.57 -12.30 -11.02
N ASP A 700 13.05 -13.40 -10.41
CA ASP A 700 13.99 -13.38 -9.27
C ASP A 700 15.36 -12.73 -9.58
N LYS A 701 15.67 -12.41 -10.84
CA LYS A 701 16.92 -11.72 -11.20
C LYS A 701 16.84 -10.23 -10.89
N ALA A 702 15.64 -9.66 -10.97
CA ALA A 702 15.34 -8.32 -10.48
C ALA A 702 15.24 -8.31 -8.95
N ARG A 703 16.37 -8.62 -8.26
CA ARG A 703 16.48 -8.60 -6.79
C ARG A 703 16.08 -7.26 -6.15
N PHE A 704 16.02 -6.19 -6.93
CA PHE A 704 15.51 -4.89 -6.53
C PHE A 704 14.55 -4.39 -7.60
N THR A 705 13.37 -3.92 -7.19
CA THR A 705 12.46 -3.20 -8.09
C THR A 705 13.01 -1.78 -8.35
N PRO A 706 13.00 -1.29 -9.61
CA PRO A 706 13.56 0.02 -9.97
C PRO A 706 12.95 1.18 -9.19
N ASN A 707 13.66 2.31 -9.16
CA ASN A 707 13.15 3.56 -8.57
C ASN A 707 13.54 4.81 -9.38
N LEU A 708 13.42 4.72 -10.71
CA LEU A 708 13.76 5.77 -11.67
C LEU A 708 13.29 7.16 -11.24
N SER A 709 12.04 7.29 -10.76
CA SER A 709 11.50 8.59 -10.39
C SER A 709 12.23 9.26 -9.23
N LYS A 710 12.76 8.45 -8.30
CA LYS A 710 13.47 8.93 -7.12
C LYS A 710 14.81 9.53 -7.48
N TRP A 711 15.64 8.80 -8.22
CA TRP A 711 16.95 9.35 -8.58
C TRP A 711 16.83 10.43 -9.65
N LEU A 712 15.92 10.29 -10.62
CA LEU A 712 15.73 11.29 -11.68
C LEU A 712 15.17 12.62 -11.16
N ILE A 713 14.33 12.65 -10.11
CA ILE A 713 13.88 13.95 -9.54
C ILE A 713 14.99 14.63 -8.73
N TRP A 714 15.77 13.88 -7.96
CA TRP A 714 16.77 14.43 -7.03
C TRP A 714 18.12 14.75 -7.69
N GLU A 715 18.44 14.11 -8.81
CA GLU A 715 19.64 14.37 -9.60
C GLU A 715 19.81 15.86 -9.94
N GLU A 716 21.05 16.35 -9.80
CA GLU A 716 21.43 17.72 -10.12
C GLU A 716 21.07 18.06 -11.59
N PRO A 717 20.20 19.05 -11.84
CA PRO A 717 19.55 19.23 -13.15
C PRO A 717 20.44 19.81 -14.25
N PHE A 718 21.56 20.45 -13.91
CA PHE A 718 22.42 21.16 -14.87
C PHE A 718 23.53 20.23 -15.40
N PHE A 719 24.10 19.41 -14.52
CA PHE A 719 25.09 18.39 -14.85
C PHE A 719 24.45 17.11 -15.37
N SER A 720 23.27 16.75 -14.86
CA SER A 720 22.49 15.55 -15.21
C SER A 720 23.38 14.32 -15.49
N ILE A 721 24.22 13.96 -14.51
CA ILE A 721 25.26 12.93 -14.63
C ILE A 721 24.72 11.52 -14.95
N LEU A 722 23.41 11.29 -14.77
CA LEU A 722 22.72 10.04 -15.08
C LEU A 722 21.97 10.08 -16.42
N SER A 723 22.05 11.16 -17.21
CA SER A 723 21.41 11.20 -18.54
C SER A 723 21.84 10.06 -19.48
N PRO A 724 23.12 9.60 -19.47
CA PRO A 724 23.53 8.43 -20.26
C PRO A 724 22.82 7.12 -19.87
N GLN A 725 22.37 6.94 -18.61
CA GLN A 725 21.67 5.73 -18.17
C GLN A 725 20.29 5.57 -18.80
N TYR A 726 19.64 6.67 -19.20
CA TYR A 726 18.28 6.66 -19.74
C TYR A 726 18.15 7.22 -21.17
N ALA A 727 19.26 7.57 -21.84
CA ALA A 727 19.28 8.14 -23.19
C ALA A 727 18.50 7.32 -24.26
N GLY A 728 18.37 6.00 -24.08
CA GLY A 728 17.61 5.12 -24.97
C GLY A 728 16.09 5.05 -24.72
N TYR A 729 15.53 5.81 -23.77
CA TYR A 729 14.14 5.72 -23.34
C TYR A 729 13.35 7.01 -23.62
N ASP A 730 12.15 6.89 -24.19
CA ASP A 730 11.19 8.00 -24.33
C ASP A 730 10.44 8.27 -23.02
N LEU A 731 11.19 8.78 -22.03
CA LEU A 731 10.67 9.16 -20.73
C LEU A 731 9.69 10.34 -20.80
N GLU A 732 9.85 11.23 -21.78
CA GLU A 732 8.97 12.39 -21.95
C GLU A 732 7.56 11.94 -22.34
N THR A 733 7.41 11.06 -23.33
CA THR A 733 6.11 10.49 -23.68
C THR A 733 5.54 9.67 -22.53
N HIS A 734 6.34 8.81 -21.89
CA HIS A 734 5.93 7.96 -20.76
C HIS A 734 5.33 8.78 -19.61
N TYR A 735 6.07 9.77 -19.10
CA TYR A 735 5.62 10.58 -17.97
C TYR A 735 4.48 11.55 -18.33
N ASN A 736 4.42 12.05 -19.57
CA ASN A 736 3.26 12.82 -20.04
C ASN A 736 2.00 11.96 -20.15
N GLN A 737 2.08 10.72 -20.63
CA GLN A 737 0.95 9.79 -20.67
C GLN A 737 0.50 9.40 -19.26
N LEU A 738 1.44 9.05 -18.37
CA LEU A 738 1.15 8.73 -16.97
C LEU A 738 0.44 9.89 -16.26
N SER A 739 0.96 11.12 -16.38
CA SER A 739 0.35 12.27 -15.70
C SER A 739 -1.05 12.63 -16.22
N ARG A 740 -1.34 12.39 -17.51
CA ARG A 740 -2.69 12.53 -18.09
C ARG A 740 -3.64 11.46 -17.53
N TYR A 741 -3.24 10.19 -17.58
CA TYR A 741 -4.03 9.09 -17.03
C TYR A 741 -4.38 9.31 -15.55
N LEU A 742 -3.40 9.74 -14.74
CA LEU A 742 -3.64 10.00 -13.31
C LEU A 742 -4.56 11.21 -13.06
N ASP A 743 -4.59 12.19 -13.97
CA ASP A 743 -5.58 13.29 -13.92
C ASP A 743 -7.00 12.79 -14.24
N GLU A 744 -7.12 11.95 -15.28
CA GLU A 744 -8.39 11.32 -15.67
C GLU A 744 -8.90 10.32 -14.63
N ALA A 745 -8.02 9.59 -13.95
CA ALA A 745 -8.34 8.68 -12.85
C ALA A 745 -8.80 9.44 -11.59
N MET A 746 -8.28 10.66 -11.38
CA MET A 746 -8.80 11.60 -10.39
C MET A 746 -10.07 12.32 -10.84
N GLY A 747 -10.49 12.16 -12.10
CA GLY A 747 -11.69 12.80 -12.65
C GLY A 747 -11.54 14.30 -12.92
N GLY A 748 -10.45 14.68 -13.60
CA GLY A 748 -10.21 15.94 -14.32
C GLY A 748 -10.95 17.21 -13.88
N GLY A 749 -10.20 18.27 -13.52
CA GLY A 749 -10.76 19.61 -13.42
C GLY A 749 -10.43 20.38 -12.13
N GLY A 750 -9.22 20.93 -12.08
CA GLY A 750 -8.91 22.08 -11.21
C GLY A 750 -8.39 21.74 -9.80
N GLY A 751 -7.06 21.78 -9.64
CA GLY A 751 -6.45 21.84 -8.31
C GLY A 751 -6.86 23.11 -7.57
N ARG A 752 -7.00 23.02 -6.24
CA ARG A 752 -7.14 24.21 -5.37
C ARG A 752 -5.77 24.88 -5.17
N GLY A 753 -5.19 25.40 -6.25
CA GLY A 753 -4.11 26.39 -6.22
C GLY A 753 -4.71 27.79 -6.38
N GLY A 754 -4.40 28.72 -5.48
CA GLY A 754 -5.03 30.04 -5.47
C GLY A 754 -4.39 31.06 -6.41
N GLY A 755 -5.22 31.81 -7.15
CA GLY A 755 -4.88 33.11 -7.75
C GLY A 755 -4.92 33.16 -9.28
N GLY A 756 -5.94 33.84 -9.84
CA GLY A 756 -6.00 34.18 -11.27
C GLY A 756 -7.41 34.21 -11.85
N LEU A 757 -7.86 35.40 -12.27
CA LEU A 757 -8.91 35.58 -13.29
C LEU A 757 -8.29 35.19 -14.67
N GLU A 758 -8.99 34.85 -15.75
CA GLU A 758 -10.34 35.20 -16.18
C GLU A 758 -10.81 34.26 -17.32
N ASN A 759 -12.13 34.10 -17.51
CA ASN A 759 -12.83 33.66 -18.74
C ASN A 759 -12.15 32.66 -19.71
N GLY A 760 -12.42 31.36 -19.52
CA GLY A 760 -12.29 30.31 -20.54
C GLY A 760 -13.56 29.46 -20.62
N GLU A 761 -14.01 29.10 -21.84
CA GLU A 761 -15.30 28.44 -22.06
C GLU A 761 -15.35 27.01 -21.49
N LYS A 762 -16.45 26.68 -20.81
CA LYS A 762 -16.68 25.35 -20.20
C LYS A 762 -17.07 24.29 -21.24
N ASN A 763 -16.12 23.82 -22.03
CA ASN A 763 -16.25 22.57 -22.79
C ASN A 763 -15.80 21.35 -21.95
N GLY A 764 -16.32 21.26 -20.73
CA GLY A 764 -16.14 20.12 -19.83
C GLY A 764 -17.34 19.20 -19.91
N ASN A 765 -17.24 18.12 -20.69
CA ASN A 765 -18.24 17.06 -20.70
C ASN A 765 -18.33 16.51 -19.27
N GLY A 766 -19.52 16.50 -18.68
CA GLY A 766 -19.69 16.29 -17.23
C GLY A 766 -19.26 14.92 -16.67
N GLU A 767 -18.60 14.07 -17.46
CA GLU A 767 -17.93 12.83 -17.05
C GLU A 767 -16.72 13.07 -16.13
N GLU A 768 -15.99 14.17 -16.31
CA GLU A 768 -14.84 14.58 -15.48
C GLU A 768 -15.16 14.44 -13.98
N TRP A 769 -16.07 15.30 -13.50
CA TRP A 769 -16.56 15.35 -12.12
C TRP A 769 -17.16 14.02 -11.58
N ARG A 770 -17.54 13.08 -12.46
CA ARG A 770 -18.14 11.80 -12.06
C ARG A 770 -17.10 10.79 -11.56
N ARG A 771 -15.85 10.80 -12.05
CA ARG A 771 -14.81 9.85 -11.62
C ARG A 771 -14.28 10.14 -10.22
N THR A 772 -14.09 11.41 -9.83
CA THR A 772 -13.64 11.78 -8.47
C THR A 772 -14.64 11.36 -7.39
N MET A 773 -15.95 11.49 -7.68
CA MET A 773 -17.00 10.98 -6.79
C MET A 773 -17.12 9.46 -6.79
N ALA A 774 -16.73 8.80 -7.90
CA ALA A 774 -16.71 7.35 -7.97
C ALA A 774 -15.71 6.79 -6.96
N HIS A 775 -14.43 7.19 -7.00
CA HIS A 775 -13.38 6.66 -6.11
C HIS A 775 -12.68 7.78 -5.30
N PRO A 776 -13.22 8.20 -4.14
CA PRO A 776 -12.67 9.33 -3.36
C PRO A 776 -11.18 9.20 -2.97
N MET A 777 -10.66 7.98 -2.80
CA MET A 777 -9.25 7.76 -2.44
C MET A 777 -8.30 8.01 -3.62
N ASN A 778 -8.79 8.06 -4.87
CA ASN A 778 -7.99 8.43 -6.03
C ASN A 778 -7.37 9.83 -5.91
N GLY A 779 -7.89 10.73 -5.06
CA GLY A 779 -7.23 12.02 -4.78
C GLY A 779 -5.79 11.92 -4.25
N ARG A 780 -5.37 10.73 -3.79
CA ARG A 780 -3.98 10.40 -3.42
C ARG A 780 -3.03 10.29 -4.62
N LEU A 781 -3.56 10.03 -5.82
CA LEU A 781 -2.80 9.96 -7.07
C LEU A 781 -2.19 11.31 -7.51
N MET A 782 -2.47 12.40 -6.77
CA MET A 782 -1.88 13.71 -7.03
C MET A 782 -0.35 13.73 -6.86
N LEU A 783 0.22 13.01 -5.88
CA LEU A 783 1.69 12.94 -5.73
C LEU A 783 2.36 12.31 -6.97
N PRO A 784 2.03 11.07 -7.40
CA PRO A 784 2.64 10.48 -8.58
C PRO A 784 2.32 11.26 -9.86
N LYS A 785 1.15 11.91 -9.97
CA LYS A 785 0.82 12.81 -11.09
C LYS A 785 1.77 14.01 -11.16
N LEU A 786 1.98 14.72 -10.05
CA LEU A 786 2.84 15.91 -10.00
C LEU A 786 4.29 15.55 -10.28
N ILE A 787 4.77 14.44 -9.71
CA ILE A 787 6.12 13.92 -9.99
C ILE A 787 6.24 13.54 -11.47
N ALA A 788 5.27 12.84 -12.06
CA ALA A 788 5.29 12.55 -13.50
C ALA A 788 5.31 13.84 -14.34
N LYS A 789 4.58 14.90 -13.98
CA LYS A 789 4.67 16.20 -14.68
C LYS A 789 6.07 16.84 -14.56
N VAL A 790 6.68 16.80 -13.38
CA VAL A 790 8.06 17.29 -13.16
C VAL A 790 9.05 16.49 -14.02
N LEU A 791 8.96 15.15 -13.97
CA LEU A 791 9.88 14.27 -14.70
C LEU A 791 9.72 14.39 -16.21
N GLY A 792 8.50 14.54 -16.74
CA GLY A 792 8.27 14.78 -18.16
C GLY A 792 8.86 16.10 -18.71
N LEU A 793 9.20 17.06 -17.84
CA LEU A 793 9.96 18.26 -18.20
C LEU A 793 11.45 18.17 -17.85
N LYS A 794 11.83 17.44 -16.79
CA LYS A 794 13.21 17.29 -16.32
C LYS A 794 14.01 16.28 -17.14
N CYS A 795 13.40 15.16 -17.55
CA CYS A 795 14.07 14.17 -18.39
C CYS A 795 14.53 14.80 -19.71
N HIS A 796 15.71 14.40 -20.19
CA HIS A 796 16.32 14.87 -21.45
C HIS A 796 16.56 16.40 -21.55
N LEU A 797 16.30 17.17 -20.48
CA LEU A 797 16.44 18.64 -20.49
C LEU A 797 17.88 19.06 -20.79
N ARG A 798 18.85 18.44 -20.11
CA ARG A 798 20.27 18.70 -20.34
C ARG A 798 20.67 18.36 -21.77
N ASP A 799 20.32 17.18 -22.25
CA ASP A 799 20.77 16.71 -23.56
C ASP A 799 20.24 17.61 -24.70
N ARG A 800 18.99 18.09 -24.57
CA ARG A 800 18.42 19.12 -25.47
C ARG A 800 19.16 20.46 -25.38
N LEU A 801 19.49 20.94 -24.18
CA LEU A 801 20.26 22.17 -23.99
C LEU A 801 21.67 22.06 -24.56
N VAL A 802 22.36 20.94 -24.34
CA VAL A 802 23.69 20.65 -24.91
C VAL A 802 23.61 20.62 -26.43
N HIS A 803 22.59 19.99 -27.01
CA HIS A 803 22.39 19.96 -28.46
C HIS A 803 22.18 21.37 -29.03
N ALA A 804 21.24 22.14 -28.47
CA ALA A 804 20.95 23.50 -28.91
C ALA A 804 22.15 24.45 -28.74
N TYR A 805 22.87 24.35 -27.61
CA TYR A 805 24.11 25.10 -27.36
C TYR A 805 25.19 24.79 -28.40
N ARG A 806 25.48 23.50 -28.67
CA ARG A 806 26.49 23.08 -29.64
C ARG A 806 26.16 23.46 -31.09
N GLN A 807 24.87 23.55 -31.44
CA GLN A 807 24.43 24.05 -32.75
C GLN A 807 24.27 25.58 -32.80
N ASN A 808 24.46 26.29 -31.68
CA ASN A 808 24.14 27.71 -31.51
C ASN A 808 22.68 28.04 -31.89
N ASP A 809 21.76 27.12 -31.64
CA ASP A 809 20.32 27.28 -31.84
C ASP A 809 19.73 28.10 -30.70
N ARG A 810 19.74 29.43 -30.88
CA ARG A 810 19.21 30.37 -29.89
C ARG A 810 17.69 30.34 -29.77
N GLU A 811 16.96 29.86 -30.78
CA GLU A 811 15.50 29.76 -30.70
C GLU A 811 15.09 28.60 -29.79
N GLU A 812 15.68 27.41 -29.97
CA GLU A 812 15.47 26.27 -29.07
C GLU A 812 16.02 26.54 -27.66
N LEU A 813 17.16 27.23 -27.50
CA LEU A 813 17.63 27.64 -26.16
C LEU A 813 16.62 28.58 -25.45
N VAL A 814 15.98 29.50 -26.16
CA VAL A 814 14.91 30.35 -25.59
C VAL A 814 13.66 29.53 -25.27
N ALA A 815 13.28 28.56 -26.10
CA ALA A 815 12.16 27.65 -25.83
C ALA A 815 12.43 26.72 -24.62
N LEU A 816 13.69 26.33 -24.41
CA LEU A 816 14.09 25.49 -23.28
C LEU A 816 14.26 26.28 -21.97
N ALA A 817 14.95 27.42 -21.99
CA ALA A 817 15.42 28.09 -20.79
C ALA A 817 15.18 29.61 -20.72
N GLY A 818 14.58 30.20 -21.76
CA GLY A 818 14.33 31.64 -21.85
C GLY A 818 13.34 32.20 -20.80
N PRO A 819 13.15 33.53 -20.77
CA PRO A 819 12.47 34.23 -19.67
C PRO A 819 10.94 34.10 -19.70
N GLY A 820 10.38 33.56 -20.78
CA GLY A 820 8.94 33.37 -20.91
C GLY A 820 8.41 32.29 -19.93
N PRO A 821 7.15 32.41 -19.47
CA PRO A 821 6.54 31.40 -18.61
C PRO A 821 6.39 30.04 -19.32
N GLU A 822 6.32 30.04 -20.65
CA GLU A 822 6.18 28.84 -21.48
C GLU A 822 7.49 28.06 -21.68
N SER A 823 8.66 28.62 -21.31
CA SER A 823 9.92 27.88 -21.47
C SER A 823 9.92 26.62 -20.61
N ARG A 824 10.58 25.56 -21.10
CA ARG A 824 10.58 24.24 -20.41
C ARG A 824 11.06 24.35 -18.97
N LEU A 825 12.10 25.15 -18.73
CA LEU A 825 12.69 25.40 -17.42
C LEU A 825 11.80 26.28 -16.51
N SER A 826 11.11 27.29 -17.05
CA SER A 826 10.11 28.07 -16.29
C SER A 826 8.97 27.18 -15.79
N ARG A 827 8.41 26.33 -16.68
CA ARG A 827 7.35 25.37 -16.31
C ARG A 827 7.84 24.32 -15.32
N LEU A 828 9.07 23.83 -15.47
CA LEU A 828 9.69 22.90 -14.53
C LEU A 828 9.87 23.52 -13.13
N ARG A 829 10.40 24.76 -13.04
CA ARG A 829 10.53 25.49 -11.76
C ARG A 829 9.19 25.67 -11.05
N ALA A 830 8.14 26.05 -11.79
CA ALA A 830 6.78 26.18 -11.25
C ALA A 830 6.20 24.85 -10.74
N LEU A 831 6.33 23.76 -11.52
CA LEU A 831 5.85 22.43 -11.13
C LEU A 831 6.62 21.83 -9.95
N CYS A 832 7.94 22.08 -9.84
CA CYS A 832 8.73 21.70 -8.66
C CYS A 832 8.23 22.41 -7.39
N ASP A 833 7.85 23.69 -7.49
CA ASP A 833 7.29 24.46 -6.37
C ASP A 833 5.87 23.99 -5.98
N GLU A 834 5.00 23.67 -6.96
CA GLU A 834 3.70 23.02 -6.72
C GLU A 834 3.86 21.65 -6.05
N THR A 835 4.77 20.82 -6.55
CA THR A 835 5.06 19.47 -6.01
C THR A 835 5.57 19.55 -4.57
N TRP A 836 6.50 20.48 -4.28
CA TRP A 836 6.99 20.74 -2.93
C TRP A 836 5.85 21.14 -1.97
N LYS A 837 4.99 22.09 -2.38
CA LYS A 837 3.82 22.52 -1.59
C LYS A 837 2.87 21.36 -1.29
N TYR A 838 2.49 20.59 -2.32
CA TYR A 838 1.58 19.46 -2.16
C TYR A 838 2.18 18.36 -1.27
N HIS A 839 3.45 17.99 -1.50
CA HIS A 839 4.12 16.96 -0.70
C HIS A 839 4.28 17.42 0.77
N ARG A 840 4.51 18.72 1.01
CA ARG A 840 4.50 19.30 2.36
C ARG A 840 3.14 19.21 3.04
N GLU A 841 2.06 19.51 2.32
CA GLU A 841 0.69 19.38 2.84
C GLU A 841 0.35 17.91 3.16
N LEU A 842 0.75 16.98 2.28
CA LEU A 842 0.64 15.55 2.49
C LEU A 842 1.41 15.09 3.74
N TRP A 843 2.67 15.51 3.90
CA TRP A 843 3.46 15.23 5.10
C TRP A 843 2.76 15.73 6.36
N MET A 844 2.33 16.99 6.36
CA MET A 844 1.67 17.61 7.51
C MET A 844 0.27 17.04 7.78
N MET A 845 -0.34 16.31 6.82
CA MET A 845 -1.55 15.53 7.03
C MET A 845 -1.27 14.18 7.72
N MET A 846 -0.15 13.55 7.37
CA MET A 846 0.18 12.16 7.72
C MET A 846 1.06 12.04 8.98
N TYR A 847 2.13 12.82 9.05
CA TYR A 847 3.20 12.69 10.02
C TYR A 847 3.28 13.88 10.98
N LYS A 848 3.95 13.69 12.12
CA LYS A 848 4.44 14.79 12.95
C LYS A 848 5.35 15.71 12.10
N PRO A 849 5.50 17.00 12.43
CA PRO A 849 6.18 17.97 11.56
C PRO A 849 7.69 17.70 11.39
N PHE A 850 8.30 17.01 12.35
CA PHE A 850 9.70 16.57 12.29
C PHE A 850 9.93 15.59 11.13
N GLY A 851 11.13 15.61 10.57
CA GLY A 851 11.51 14.82 9.41
C GLY A 851 11.26 15.52 8.07
N TRP A 852 10.30 16.45 8.00
CA TRP A 852 10.06 17.23 6.78
C TRP A 852 11.28 18.08 6.40
N GLU A 853 12.05 18.57 7.37
CA GLU A 853 13.24 19.39 7.12
C GLU A 853 14.27 18.70 6.20
N VAL A 854 14.31 17.36 6.16
CA VAL A 854 15.17 16.61 5.23
C VAL A 854 14.66 16.72 3.78
N LEU A 855 13.34 16.64 3.57
CA LEU A 855 12.73 16.83 2.26
C LEU A 855 12.73 18.30 1.85
N ASP A 856 12.56 19.23 2.80
CA ASP A 856 12.64 20.67 2.59
C ASP A 856 14.04 21.09 2.10
N LEU A 857 15.10 20.48 2.65
CA LEU A 857 16.47 20.64 2.16
C LEU A 857 16.68 20.06 0.75
N ARG A 858 16.10 18.90 0.42
CA ARG A 858 16.18 18.32 -0.93
C ARG A 858 15.45 19.16 -1.97
N TYR A 859 14.19 19.51 -1.72
CA TYR A 859 13.43 20.42 -2.59
C TYR A 859 14.07 21.81 -2.65
N GLY A 860 14.62 22.32 -1.54
CA GLY A 860 15.38 23.57 -1.50
C GLY A 860 16.61 23.55 -2.39
N GLY A 861 17.41 22.48 -2.32
CA GLY A 861 18.56 22.24 -3.19
C GLY A 861 18.16 22.17 -4.66
N LEU A 862 17.20 21.31 -5.01
CA LEU A 862 16.70 21.17 -6.38
C LEU A 862 16.17 22.50 -6.95
N ARG A 863 15.37 23.24 -6.19
CA ARG A 863 14.82 24.55 -6.59
C ARG A 863 15.94 25.58 -6.80
N ALA A 864 16.91 25.65 -5.88
CA ALA A 864 18.05 26.56 -6.02
C ALA A 864 18.95 26.21 -7.22
N ARG A 865 19.14 24.92 -7.52
CA ARG A 865 19.92 24.48 -8.69
C ARG A 865 19.22 24.71 -10.02
N LEU A 866 17.90 24.52 -10.09
CA LEU A 866 17.08 24.94 -11.23
C LEU A 866 17.12 26.47 -11.42
N GLU A 867 17.22 27.25 -10.34
CA GLU A 867 17.42 28.70 -10.42
C GLU A 867 18.79 29.06 -11.00
N SER A 868 19.88 28.52 -10.45
CA SER A 868 21.23 28.77 -10.97
C SER A 868 21.38 28.38 -12.45
N MET A 869 20.75 27.27 -12.85
CA MET A 869 20.67 26.83 -14.24
C MET A 869 19.93 27.85 -15.12
N HIS A 870 18.80 28.38 -14.66
CA HIS A 870 18.05 29.41 -15.38
C HIS A 870 18.84 30.72 -15.47
N GLU A 871 19.42 31.21 -14.37
CA GLU A 871 20.24 32.43 -14.34
C GLU A 871 21.46 32.33 -15.28
N ARG A 872 22.16 31.19 -15.30
CA ARG A 872 23.32 30.98 -16.18
C ARG A 872 22.92 30.98 -17.66
N LEU A 873 21.84 30.29 -18.02
CA LEU A 873 21.33 30.23 -19.39
C LEU A 873 20.73 31.57 -19.84
N MET A 874 20.04 32.28 -18.95
CA MET A 874 19.56 33.64 -19.20
C MET A 874 20.71 34.62 -19.41
N GLY A 875 21.80 34.48 -18.65
CA GLY A 875 23.02 35.28 -18.86
C GLY A 875 23.62 35.06 -20.25
N TYR A 876 23.70 33.80 -20.71
CA TYR A 876 24.18 33.47 -22.06
C TYR A 876 23.26 33.95 -23.19
N LEU A 877 21.94 33.99 -22.94
CA LEU A 877 20.94 34.43 -23.90
C LEU A 877 20.79 35.96 -23.99
N ASP A 878 21.26 36.71 -22.99
CA ASP A 878 21.24 38.17 -23.00
C ASP A 878 22.42 38.74 -23.83
N PRO A 879 22.17 39.34 -25.02
CA PRO A 879 23.24 39.88 -25.86
C PRO A 879 23.93 41.11 -25.24
N ALA A 880 23.41 41.69 -24.14
CA ALA A 880 24.06 42.76 -23.39
C ALA A 880 24.98 42.25 -22.27
N ASN A 881 25.00 40.94 -21.99
CA ASN A 881 25.74 40.35 -20.88
C ASN A 881 27.07 39.71 -21.34
N GLU A 882 28.07 40.56 -21.59
CA GLU A 882 29.43 40.15 -21.97
C GLU A 882 30.15 39.27 -20.91
N ALA A 883 29.60 39.11 -19.70
CA ALA A 883 30.18 38.26 -18.66
C ALA A 883 29.84 36.76 -18.81
N VAL A 884 28.96 36.38 -19.75
CA VAL A 884 28.53 35.00 -19.97
C VAL A 884 28.63 34.62 -21.45
N GLU A 885 29.86 34.62 -21.99
CA GLU A 885 30.13 34.24 -23.38
C GLU A 885 29.94 32.73 -23.67
N ARG A 886 29.94 31.89 -22.63
CA ARG A 886 29.88 30.42 -22.71
C ARG A 886 29.19 29.81 -21.49
N VAL A 887 28.78 28.55 -21.62
CA VAL A 887 28.15 27.75 -20.55
C VAL A 887 28.95 26.47 -20.37
N GLU A 888 29.98 26.53 -19.53
CA GLU A 888 30.93 25.43 -19.29
C GLU A 888 30.24 24.14 -18.84
N GLU A 889 29.12 24.24 -18.13
CA GLU A 889 28.31 23.10 -17.67
C GLU A 889 27.74 22.24 -18.82
N LEU A 890 27.54 22.84 -20.00
CA LEU A 890 27.06 22.16 -21.22
C LEU A 890 28.20 21.67 -22.13
N GLU A 891 29.43 22.09 -21.87
CA GLU A 891 30.62 21.68 -22.62
C GLU A 891 31.23 20.37 -22.10
N VAL A 892 30.92 19.99 -20.86
CA VAL A 892 31.33 18.71 -20.27
C VAL A 892 30.57 17.55 -20.93
N GLU A 893 31.29 16.57 -21.45
CA GLU A 893 30.71 15.30 -21.91
C GLU A 893 30.37 14.41 -20.71
N THR A 894 29.19 13.77 -20.75
CA THR A 894 28.69 12.88 -19.71
C THR A 894 28.97 11.41 -20.05
N GLU A 895 29.50 10.67 -19.08
CA GLU A 895 29.90 9.26 -19.22
C GLU A 895 28.91 8.30 -18.54
N LEU A 896 28.85 7.05 -19.01
CA LEU A 896 27.94 6.04 -18.46
C LEU A 896 28.43 5.51 -17.09
N VAL A 897 28.05 6.21 -16.01
CA VAL A 897 28.37 5.89 -14.60
C VAL A 897 28.22 4.41 -14.22
N TYR A 898 27.16 3.75 -14.69
CA TYR A 898 26.88 2.32 -14.46
C TYR A 898 26.82 1.55 -15.79
N PRO A 899 27.93 1.02 -16.32
CA PRO A 899 27.96 0.37 -17.64
C PRO A 899 27.09 -0.89 -17.77
N THR A 900 26.78 -1.55 -16.65
CA THR A 900 25.96 -2.76 -16.58
C THR A 900 24.50 -2.49 -16.19
N SER A 901 24.07 -1.22 -16.15
CA SER A 901 22.74 -0.84 -15.65
C SER A 901 22.17 0.34 -16.43
N GLY A 902 21.00 0.15 -17.03
CA GLY A 902 20.22 1.23 -17.64
C GLY A 902 19.29 1.92 -16.65
N ALA A 903 18.28 2.63 -17.16
CA ALA A 903 17.25 3.33 -16.39
C ALA A 903 16.48 2.45 -15.36
N VAL A 904 16.55 1.13 -15.51
CA VAL A 904 15.82 0.11 -14.72
C VAL A 904 16.61 -0.30 -13.46
N MET A 905 17.40 0.61 -12.89
CA MET A 905 18.21 0.40 -11.67
C MET A 905 17.52 0.92 -10.41
N MET A 906 17.86 0.34 -9.27
CA MET A 906 17.55 0.90 -7.95
C MET A 906 18.78 1.67 -7.43
N LEU A 907 18.62 2.96 -7.14
CA LEU A 907 19.64 3.78 -6.48
C LEU A 907 19.16 4.32 -5.14
N GLY A 908 20.06 4.36 -4.16
CA GLY A 908 19.89 5.12 -2.93
C GLY A 908 20.54 6.51 -3.02
N ASN A 909 20.09 7.42 -2.17
CA ASN A 909 20.49 8.81 -2.04
C ASN A 909 21.95 9.03 -1.58
N LYS A 910 22.78 7.97 -1.44
CA LYS A 910 24.22 8.12 -1.14
C LYS A 910 25.06 8.58 -2.34
N LEU A 911 24.43 8.75 -3.51
CA LEU A 911 25.06 9.04 -4.80
C LEU A 911 24.50 10.31 -5.49
N ILE A 912 23.62 11.06 -4.81
CA ILE A 912 22.80 12.15 -5.37
C ILE A 912 22.82 13.36 -4.44
#